data_AF-A0A965M5S2-F1
#
_entry.id   AF-A0A965M5S2-F1
#
_cell.length_a   1.000
_cell.length_b   1.000
_cell.length_c   1.000
_cell.angle_alpha   90.00
_cell.angle_beta   90.00
_cell.angle_gamma   90.00
#
_symmetry.space_group_name_H-M   'P 1'
#
loop_
_entity.id
_entity.type
_entity.pdbx_description
1 polymer ?
#
loop_
_entity_poly.entity_id
_entity_poly.type
_entity_poly.pdbx_seq_one_letter_code
_entity_poly.pdbx_strand_id
1 'polypeptide(L)'
;VSSGAWNTTAQNWLTGGTGSAVAFNSGDNAALNSTATIAVDAGGITASAVTLNNSAASVTLGGGKLTGTTLSKSGGTLLMNNTENSFVGLTNSAGTLTSTGTLTTTSGGVTASGGTVNLNGVNSISGGLLVNGGAVALGAGGTLTSDSITVSSGSLEVGANANNGGLTISGGSITGAGTLTNTSVSATGGTIASTLAGTGGLSKTGAGTLNLNNSVNSFTGGVAVSGGTLVAGTENNLAGQAVTVNGGTLDIGGVNNASTSVALSSGSITGTTGTLTTALTATVATGVTASVNAVLAGNSGLTKNGSGTLSLSGANTYTGTTTVNGGTLETVGNEVLANAGTVSLVNAGSTFKLGGNESVAALTGAATTSVNLQSYNLALGGGVASGVINTNTTTMTGTGSVTKNGAGVLYLNNGNNNYSGGFTLNSGEVAFTTSGTAGVGTVFGTGTVNLNGGTIRSSSASSGRSIYNNVALNGTVQFGDTFSALSSITASTNVAGNSTTLLGNSTMSTYSYTEWQQGISGNFRLTKDGGGAASNNYLSLRGSNNIAGVTVNSGLLGYKNKYALGTGTLILGDGATVGQDGNMTSYTGEVQADRTVANNISILGNAVFGLGQATGGNSINFFSGGVDLNNGTRTLTLGNSTTFSGVVSNGGLVVDNGTGNGSRYLALSGANTYSEGTTLLNNVYMNVYSDGALGTGSLTFSGTNASLRAANNITLANAIVLNNTATVDFMNSATDMTLNGQITGSGGLLKTNSARLTLGGANSYSGGTTIAAGTLIGTTASLQGAITNNGALTFNQASSGTYGGVISGTGTLSKTNTGSVTLSATNSYSGATTVSQGTLLVDTTGSIASSSATVNGGLLNVNGTAGAVTVNNGGSLGGSGTVGALSLNNGGSLNPGNSPGTLTAAQAIVMGGSTYNWQ
;
A
#
# COMPACT_ATOMS: atom_id res chain seq x y z
N VAL A 1 -89.08 -54.29 24.07
CA VAL A 1 -90.44 -53.81 23.74
C VAL A 1 -90.97 -54.67 22.60
N SER A 2 -92.16 -55.26 22.76
CA SER A 2 -92.79 -56.22 21.85
C SER A 2 -93.67 -55.55 20.80
N SER A 3 -93.32 -55.77 19.52
CA SER A 3 -94.24 -56.05 18.40
C SER A 3 -95.49 -55.17 18.15
N GLY A 4 -95.40 -53.84 18.32
CA GLY A 4 -96.43 -52.90 17.86
C GLY A 4 -95.88 -51.95 16.79
N ALA A 5 -96.68 -51.65 15.76
CA ALA A 5 -96.30 -50.82 14.60
C ALA A 5 -95.59 -49.52 15.01
N TRP A 6 -94.40 -49.30 14.47
CA TRP A 6 -93.55 -48.16 14.77
C TRP A 6 -94.10 -46.92 14.06
N ASN A 7 -94.38 -45.86 14.83
CA ASN A 7 -94.75 -44.57 14.27
C ASN A 7 -93.50 -43.93 13.63
N THR A 8 -93.53 -43.72 12.33
CA THR A 8 -92.45 -43.11 11.52
C THR A 8 -92.16 -41.64 11.85
N THR A 9 -92.93 -41.02 12.76
CA THR A 9 -92.76 -39.61 13.17
C THR A 9 -92.40 -39.41 14.65
N ALA A 10 -92.36 -40.44 15.49
CA ALA A 10 -92.02 -40.30 16.92
C ALA A 10 -90.63 -40.89 17.25
N GLN A 11 -89.87 -40.23 18.14
CA GLN A 11 -88.61 -40.77 18.65
C GLN A 11 -88.86 -42.02 19.50
N ASN A 12 -88.38 -43.19 19.06
CA ASN A 12 -88.45 -44.41 19.85
C ASN A 12 -87.22 -44.55 20.76
N TRP A 13 -87.45 -44.74 22.06
CA TRP A 13 -86.39 -44.90 23.08
C TRP A 13 -86.22 -46.40 23.41
N LEU A 14 -85.04 -46.98 23.17
CA LEU A 14 -84.65 -48.26 23.78
C LEU A 14 -84.00 -47.98 25.15
N THR A 15 -84.71 -48.23 26.25
CA THR A 15 -84.24 -47.93 27.62
C THR A 15 -83.71 -49.14 28.42
N GLY A 16 -83.57 -50.34 27.83
CA GLY A 16 -82.87 -51.47 28.46
C GLY A 16 -83.30 -52.89 28.02
N GLY A 17 -82.36 -53.84 28.09
CA GLY A 17 -82.60 -55.29 27.94
C GLY A 17 -81.35 -56.09 27.56
N THR A 18 -81.12 -57.24 28.21
CA THR A 18 -80.06 -58.20 27.87
C THR A 18 -80.54 -59.20 26.79
N GLY A 19 -79.80 -59.32 25.68
CA GLY A 19 -79.55 -60.65 25.07
C GLY A 19 -80.28 -61.08 23.79
N SER A 20 -81.12 -60.28 23.12
CA SER A 20 -81.67 -60.66 21.79
C SER A 20 -81.54 -59.55 20.76
N ALA A 21 -81.12 -59.93 19.54
CA ALA A 21 -80.99 -59.04 18.39
C ALA A 21 -82.32 -58.31 18.11
N VAL A 22 -82.25 -57.00 17.88
CA VAL A 22 -83.42 -56.18 17.54
C VAL A 22 -83.33 -55.86 16.05
N ALA A 23 -84.26 -56.39 15.26
CA ALA A 23 -84.40 -56.03 13.86
C ALA A 23 -85.03 -54.63 13.76
N PHE A 24 -84.32 -53.71 13.08
CA PHE A 24 -84.88 -52.42 12.69
C PHE A 24 -85.37 -52.54 11.24
N ASN A 25 -86.60 -52.14 10.97
CA ASN A 25 -87.12 -52.13 9.60
C ASN A 25 -86.72 -50.85 8.87
N SER A 26 -86.67 -50.91 7.54
CA SER A 26 -86.33 -49.75 6.72
C SER A 26 -87.34 -48.60 6.93
N GLY A 27 -86.85 -47.41 7.31
CA GLY A 27 -87.66 -46.19 7.43
C GLY A 27 -87.82 -45.61 8.85
N ASP A 28 -87.33 -46.28 9.89
CA ASP A 28 -87.47 -45.81 11.28
C ASP A 28 -86.41 -44.78 11.70
N ASN A 29 -86.79 -43.77 12.48
CA ASN A 29 -85.86 -42.82 13.10
C ASN A 29 -85.41 -43.37 14.47
N ALA A 30 -84.17 -43.87 14.59
CA ALA A 30 -83.68 -44.53 15.80
C ALA A 30 -82.89 -43.57 16.71
N ALA A 31 -83.35 -43.38 17.95
CA ALA A 31 -82.61 -42.71 19.02
C ALA A 31 -82.16 -43.75 20.07
N LEU A 32 -80.86 -44.00 20.16
CA LEU A 32 -80.27 -45.03 21.02
C LEU A 32 -79.64 -44.40 22.27
N ASN A 33 -80.29 -44.56 23.42
CA ASN A 33 -79.78 -44.19 24.74
C ASN A 33 -79.80 -45.42 25.65
N SER A 34 -78.81 -46.30 25.52
CA SER A 34 -78.79 -47.62 26.17
C SER A 34 -77.39 -47.96 26.67
N THR A 35 -77.30 -48.63 27.83
CA THR A 35 -76.06 -49.19 28.38
C THR A 35 -75.76 -50.62 27.91
N ALA A 36 -76.53 -51.15 26.94
CA ALA A 36 -76.47 -52.54 26.48
C ALA A 36 -75.85 -52.68 25.07
N THR A 37 -75.21 -53.82 24.81
CA THR A 37 -74.77 -54.26 23.47
C THR A 37 -75.98 -54.57 22.59
N ILE A 38 -76.07 -53.95 21.41
CA ILE A 38 -77.20 -54.14 20.47
C ILE A 38 -76.65 -54.84 19.23
N ALA A 39 -76.93 -56.14 19.10
CA ALA A 39 -76.63 -56.88 17.88
C ALA A 39 -77.68 -56.55 16.81
N VAL A 40 -77.22 -56.13 15.64
CA VAL A 40 -78.06 -55.84 14.45
C VAL A 40 -78.08 -57.10 13.59
N ASP A 41 -79.25 -57.49 13.08
CA ASP A 41 -79.41 -58.63 12.16
C ASP A 41 -78.66 -58.41 10.83
N ALA A 42 -78.37 -59.47 10.09
CA ALA A 42 -77.67 -59.49 8.81
C ALA A 42 -78.29 -58.56 7.74
N GLY A 43 -79.57 -58.18 7.88
CA GLY A 43 -80.26 -57.21 7.02
C GLY A 43 -79.83 -55.74 7.19
N GLY A 44 -79.12 -55.38 8.27
CA GLY A 44 -78.64 -54.02 8.53
C GLY A 44 -79.71 -53.01 8.97
N ILE A 45 -79.29 -51.77 9.24
CA ILE A 45 -80.17 -50.61 9.52
C ILE A 45 -80.12 -49.70 8.29
N THR A 46 -81.24 -49.58 7.58
CA THR A 46 -81.40 -48.67 6.42
C THR A 46 -82.46 -47.62 6.76
N ALA A 47 -82.05 -46.46 7.30
CA ALA A 47 -82.99 -45.42 7.75
C ALA A 47 -82.73 -44.07 7.08
N SER A 48 -83.78 -43.30 6.82
CA SER A 48 -83.68 -41.94 6.24
C SER A 48 -82.99 -40.95 7.19
N ALA A 49 -82.94 -41.23 8.50
CA ALA A 49 -82.15 -40.51 9.50
C ALA A 49 -81.80 -41.45 10.67
N VAL A 50 -80.54 -41.46 11.10
CA VAL A 50 -80.05 -42.29 12.22
C VAL A 50 -79.48 -41.38 13.31
N THR A 51 -80.34 -40.72 14.08
CA THR A 51 -79.89 -39.81 15.14
C THR A 51 -79.52 -40.58 16.41
N LEU A 52 -78.29 -41.10 16.49
CA LEU A 52 -77.79 -41.82 17.68
C LEU A 52 -77.30 -40.87 18.79
N ASN A 53 -78.23 -40.23 19.51
CA ASN A 53 -77.87 -39.41 20.66
C ASN A 53 -77.44 -40.28 21.86
N ASN A 54 -76.19 -40.76 21.84
CA ASN A 54 -75.62 -41.53 22.94
C ASN A 54 -75.02 -40.58 24.00
N SER A 55 -75.65 -40.54 25.19
CA SER A 55 -75.23 -39.76 26.36
C SER A 55 -74.72 -40.65 27.53
N ALA A 56 -74.80 -42.00 27.46
CA ALA A 56 -74.40 -42.92 28.54
C ALA A 56 -73.89 -44.33 28.07
N ALA A 57 -72.78 -44.79 28.68
CA ALA A 57 -72.07 -46.10 28.54
C ALA A 57 -71.79 -46.66 27.12
N SER A 58 -71.03 -47.76 27.04
CA SER A 58 -70.47 -48.33 25.79
C SER A 58 -71.52 -49.06 24.93
N VAL A 59 -71.69 -48.61 23.68
CA VAL A 59 -72.56 -49.22 22.67
C VAL A 59 -71.70 -49.83 21.57
N THR A 60 -71.96 -51.09 21.22
CA THR A 60 -71.37 -51.76 20.05
C THR A 60 -72.49 -52.08 19.06
N LEU A 61 -72.33 -51.63 17.82
CA LEU A 61 -73.15 -51.98 16.67
C LEU A 61 -72.35 -52.93 15.78
N GLY A 62 -72.90 -54.10 15.48
CA GLY A 62 -72.23 -55.11 14.67
C GLY A 62 -73.23 -56.01 13.94
N GLY A 63 -72.81 -56.55 12.80
CA GLY A 63 -73.66 -57.30 11.85
C GLY A 63 -74.23 -56.41 10.74
N GLY A 64 -74.16 -56.86 9.48
CA GLY A 64 -74.75 -56.18 8.32
C GLY A 64 -74.16 -54.79 7.98
N LYS A 65 -74.98 -53.94 7.35
CA LYS A 65 -74.67 -52.56 6.90
C LYS A 65 -75.39 -51.53 7.76
N LEU A 66 -74.74 -50.40 8.03
CA LEU A 66 -75.32 -49.26 8.76
C LEU A 66 -75.40 -48.05 7.82
N THR A 67 -76.60 -47.64 7.40
CA THR A 67 -76.77 -46.44 6.56
C THR A 67 -77.74 -45.41 7.12
N GLY A 68 -77.41 -44.14 6.94
CA GLY A 68 -78.27 -43.03 7.37
C GLY A 68 -77.89 -41.67 6.78
N THR A 69 -78.67 -40.63 7.08
CA THR A 69 -78.28 -39.26 6.71
C THR A 69 -77.27 -38.68 7.70
N THR A 70 -77.61 -38.54 8.98
CA THR A 70 -76.69 -37.93 9.96
C THR A 70 -76.48 -38.85 11.16
N LEU A 71 -75.23 -39.01 11.60
CA LEU A 71 -74.85 -39.60 12.88
C LEU A 71 -74.36 -38.49 13.82
N SER A 72 -75.02 -38.25 14.96
CA SER A 72 -74.63 -37.23 15.94
C SER A 72 -74.49 -37.83 17.34
N LYS A 73 -73.29 -37.78 17.92
CA LYS A 73 -72.93 -38.38 19.22
C LYS A 73 -72.49 -37.32 20.23
N SER A 74 -72.93 -37.46 21.49
CA SER A 74 -72.74 -36.45 22.55
C SER A 74 -72.18 -36.97 23.89
N GLY A 75 -71.60 -38.18 23.94
CA GLY A 75 -71.01 -38.78 25.16
C GLY A 75 -70.79 -40.29 25.02
N GLY A 76 -70.22 -40.97 26.02
CA GLY A 76 -70.05 -42.45 26.06
C GLY A 76 -69.09 -43.04 25.01
N THR A 77 -69.14 -44.36 24.78
CA THR A 77 -68.34 -45.05 23.72
C THR A 77 -69.27 -45.67 22.68
N LEU A 78 -68.99 -45.51 21.40
CA LEU A 78 -69.70 -46.15 20.29
C LEU A 78 -68.70 -46.90 19.40
N LEU A 79 -68.84 -48.21 19.28
CA LEU A 79 -68.09 -49.05 18.36
C LEU A 79 -68.99 -49.46 17.18
N MET A 80 -68.67 -48.99 15.99
CA MET A 80 -69.28 -49.41 14.72
C MET A 80 -68.42 -50.50 14.09
N ASN A 81 -68.81 -51.75 14.34
CA ASN A 81 -68.17 -52.96 13.83
C ASN A 81 -68.95 -53.61 12.67
N ASN A 82 -69.80 -52.84 12.00
CA ASN A 82 -70.48 -53.24 10.76
C ASN A 82 -69.47 -53.31 9.60
N THR A 83 -69.72 -54.15 8.60
CA THR A 83 -68.83 -54.28 7.42
C THR A 83 -68.83 -53.02 6.56
N GLU A 84 -69.96 -52.32 6.50
CA GLU A 84 -70.13 -51.06 5.79
C GLU A 84 -70.98 -50.08 6.62
N ASN A 85 -70.46 -48.87 6.81
CA ASN A 85 -71.09 -47.74 7.49
C ASN A 85 -71.15 -46.59 6.48
N SER A 86 -72.34 -46.09 6.16
CA SER A 86 -72.51 -45.05 5.12
C SER A 86 -73.46 -43.94 5.57
N PHE A 87 -72.93 -42.73 5.69
CA PHE A 87 -73.68 -41.58 6.16
C PHE A 87 -73.59 -40.40 5.19
N VAL A 88 -74.53 -39.44 5.27
CA VAL A 88 -74.27 -38.11 4.68
C VAL A 88 -73.25 -37.37 5.53
N GLY A 89 -73.40 -37.37 6.87
CA GLY A 89 -72.43 -36.77 7.79
C GLY A 89 -72.39 -37.41 9.17
N LEU A 90 -71.25 -37.26 9.84
CA LEU A 90 -70.96 -37.81 11.17
C LEU A 90 -70.39 -36.71 12.07
N THR A 91 -70.92 -36.56 13.28
CA THR A 91 -70.45 -35.58 14.28
C THR A 91 -70.29 -36.25 15.64
N ASN A 92 -69.12 -36.08 16.25
CA ASN A 92 -68.83 -36.52 17.61
C ASN A 92 -68.40 -35.34 18.50
N SER A 93 -69.32 -34.90 19.36
CA SER A 93 -69.13 -33.77 20.26
C SER A 93 -68.53 -34.15 21.60
N ALA A 94 -68.62 -35.42 22.04
CA ALA A 94 -67.99 -35.92 23.26
C ALA A 94 -67.91 -37.46 23.29
N GLY A 95 -66.98 -38.02 24.07
CA GLY A 95 -66.77 -39.46 24.18
C GLY A 95 -66.08 -40.08 22.95
N THR A 96 -66.01 -41.41 22.87
CA THR A 96 -65.24 -42.12 21.84
C THR A 96 -66.15 -42.79 20.81
N LEU A 97 -65.90 -42.56 19.52
CA LEU A 97 -66.50 -43.26 18.40
C LEU A 97 -65.40 -44.07 17.71
N THR A 98 -65.60 -45.35 17.45
CA THR A 98 -64.64 -46.20 16.73
C THR A 98 -65.33 -46.88 15.57
N SER A 99 -64.78 -46.74 14.36
CA SER A 99 -65.20 -47.47 13.16
C SER A 99 -64.14 -48.49 12.79
N THR A 100 -64.49 -49.78 12.72
CA THR A 100 -63.56 -50.86 12.33
C THR A 100 -63.83 -51.41 10.93
N GLY A 101 -65.03 -51.20 10.36
CA GLY A 101 -65.36 -51.55 8.97
C GLY A 101 -65.21 -50.38 8.00
N THR A 102 -65.73 -50.53 6.78
CA THR A 102 -65.72 -49.44 5.79
C THR A 102 -66.60 -48.30 6.28
N LEU A 103 -66.10 -47.06 6.27
CA LEU A 103 -66.86 -45.85 6.56
C LEU A 103 -66.89 -44.95 5.33
N THR A 104 -68.08 -44.67 4.80
CA THR A 104 -68.29 -43.74 3.70
C THR A 104 -69.12 -42.56 4.20
N THR A 105 -68.66 -41.34 3.97
CA THR A 105 -69.48 -40.13 4.19
C THR A 105 -69.56 -39.29 2.92
N THR A 106 -70.73 -38.76 2.59
CA THR A 106 -70.90 -37.81 1.47
C THR A 106 -70.73 -36.37 1.97
N SER A 107 -71.60 -35.43 1.59
CA SER A 107 -71.40 -33.98 1.75
C SER A 107 -71.29 -33.47 3.19
N GLY A 108 -71.70 -34.25 4.20
CA GLY A 108 -71.63 -33.87 5.62
C GLY A 108 -70.34 -34.29 6.34
N GLY A 109 -69.52 -35.14 5.72
CA GLY A 109 -68.18 -35.47 6.22
C GLY A 109 -68.12 -36.09 7.62
N VAL A 110 -66.97 -35.91 8.29
CA VAL A 110 -66.74 -36.33 9.69
C VAL A 110 -66.29 -35.13 10.52
N THR A 111 -66.95 -34.85 11.64
CA THR A 111 -66.62 -33.75 12.55
C THR A 111 -66.35 -34.26 13.96
N ALA A 112 -65.18 -33.92 14.52
CA ALA A 112 -64.83 -34.13 15.92
C ALA A 112 -64.78 -32.77 16.64
N SER A 113 -65.90 -32.37 17.26
CA SER A 113 -66.06 -31.06 17.94
C SER A 113 -65.71 -31.10 19.44
N GLY A 114 -65.34 -32.26 19.97
CA GLY A 114 -64.93 -32.45 21.37
C GLY A 114 -64.71 -33.91 21.77
N GLY A 115 -65.28 -34.87 21.03
CA GLY A 115 -65.05 -36.31 21.22
C GLY A 115 -63.91 -36.87 20.37
N THR A 116 -63.55 -38.13 20.63
CA THR A 116 -62.54 -38.90 19.88
C THR A 116 -63.20 -39.73 18.77
N VAL A 117 -62.72 -39.67 17.54
CA VAL A 117 -63.15 -40.52 16.41
C VAL A 117 -61.98 -41.38 15.94
N ASN A 118 -62.04 -42.69 16.19
CA ASN A 118 -61.05 -43.66 15.73
C ASN A 118 -61.53 -44.28 14.41
N LEU A 119 -60.73 -44.11 13.36
CA LEU A 119 -60.95 -44.57 12.00
C LEU A 119 -60.02 -45.76 11.75
N ASN A 120 -60.42 -46.96 12.17
CA ASN A 120 -59.56 -48.15 12.12
C ASN A 120 -59.77 -49.02 10.87
N GLY A 121 -60.82 -48.77 10.08
CA GLY A 121 -61.13 -49.48 8.82
C GLY A 121 -60.77 -48.70 7.55
N VAL A 122 -61.48 -48.97 6.45
CA VAL A 122 -61.34 -48.23 5.17
C VAL A 122 -62.27 -47.02 5.19
N ASN A 123 -61.75 -45.80 5.07
CA ASN A 123 -62.55 -44.58 5.24
C ASN A 123 -62.54 -43.71 3.97
N SER A 124 -63.71 -43.41 3.43
CA SER A 124 -63.91 -42.53 2.26
C SER A 124 -64.81 -41.35 2.64
N ILE A 125 -64.23 -40.15 2.77
CA ILE A 125 -64.87 -38.97 3.36
C ILE A 125 -64.95 -37.83 2.32
N SER A 126 -66.08 -37.68 1.63
CA SER A 126 -66.23 -36.65 0.58
C SER A 126 -66.72 -35.28 1.08
N GLY A 127 -67.18 -35.16 2.32
CA GLY A 127 -67.60 -33.88 2.94
C GLY A 127 -66.48 -33.21 3.75
N GLY A 128 -65.31 -33.81 3.77
CA GLY A 128 -64.17 -33.39 4.58
C GLY A 128 -64.17 -33.93 6.02
N LEU A 129 -63.00 -33.92 6.62
CA LEU A 129 -62.74 -34.29 8.01
C LEU A 129 -62.42 -33.02 8.82
N LEU A 130 -63.27 -32.65 9.76
CA LEU A 130 -63.11 -31.47 10.61
C LEU A 130 -62.75 -31.88 12.05
N VAL A 131 -61.61 -31.40 12.54
CA VAL A 131 -61.19 -31.51 13.94
C VAL A 131 -61.26 -30.11 14.56
N ASN A 132 -62.19 -29.92 15.49
CA ASN A 132 -62.44 -28.64 16.15
C ASN A 132 -62.72 -28.84 17.63
N GLY A 133 -61.70 -29.24 18.38
CA GLY A 133 -61.72 -29.42 19.83
C GLY A 133 -61.66 -30.88 20.27
N GLY A 134 -62.03 -31.82 19.39
CA GLY A 134 -61.94 -33.26 19.62
C GLY A 134 -60.63 -33.90 19.16
N ALA A 135 -60.62 -35.22 19.07
CA ALA A 135 -59.49 -35.98 18.52
C ALA A 135 -59.96 -36.89 17.38
N VAL A 136 -59.14 -37.09 16.37
CA VAL A 136 -59.34 -38.11 15.33
C VAL A 136 -58.08 -38.95 15.26
N ALA A 137 -58.20 -40.27 15.28
CA ALA A 137 -57.08 -41.18 15.12
C ALA A 137 -57.33 -42.13 13.95
N LEU A 138 -56.47 -42.11 12.95
CA LEU A 138 -56.40 -43.12 11.90
C LEU A 138 -55.55 -44.28 12.43
N GLY A 139 -56.18 -45.42 12.72
CA GLY A 139 -55.47 -46.58 13.24
C GLY A 139 -54.42 -47.12 12.26
N ALA A 140 -53.42 -47.85 12.76
CA ALA A 140 -52.29 -48.36 11.96
C ALA A 140 -52.67 -49.29 10.78
N GLY A 141 -53.90 -49.82 10.78
CA GLY A 141 -54.47 -50.63 9.68
C GLY A 141 -55.55 -49.93 8.86
N GLY A 142 -55.87 -48.67 9.16
CA GLY A 142 -56.91 -47.92 8.45
C GLY A 142 -56.40 -47.25 7.18
N THR A 143 -57.29 -47.04 6.21
CA THR A 143 -57.01 -46.15 5.07
C THR A 143 -57.94 -44.95 5.11
N LEU A 144 -57.48 -43.79 4.63
CA LEU A 144 -58.30 -42.60 4.54
C LEU A 144 -58.16 -41.98 3.14
N THR A 145 -59.28 -41.77 2.46
CA THR A 145 -59.42 -40.87 1.32
C THR A 145 -60.39 -39.76 1.73
N SER A 146 -59.92 -38.51 1.79
CA SER A 146 -60.77 -37.35 2.14
C SER A 146 -60.70 -36.26 1.08
N ASP A 147 -61.81 -35.58 0.83
CA ASP A 147 -61.84 -34.40 -0.04
C ASP A 147 -61.07 -33.23 0.60
N SER A 148 -61.16 -33.11 1.93
CA SER A 148 -60.39 -32.14 2.71
C SER A 148 -60.20 -32.57 4.16
N ILE A 149 -59.19 -32.04 4.83
CA ILE A 149 -58.97 -32.16 6.27
C ILE A 149 -58.82 -30.75 6.81
N THR A 150 -59.58 -30.40 7.84
CA THR A 150 -59.47 -29.14 8.57
C THR A 150 -59.19 -29.42 10.03
N VAL A 151 -58.07 -28.94 10.55
CA VAL A 151 -57.71 -29.00 11.97
C VAL A 151 -57.69 -27.59 12.52
N SER A 152 -58.77 -27.20 13.19
CA SER A 152 -58.91 -25.89 13.81
C SER A 152 -58.40 -25.87 15.25
N SER A 153 -58.64 -26.96 15.97
CA SER A 153 -58.18 -27.22 17.33
C SER A 153 -58.33 -28.72 17.63
N GLY A 154 -57.68 -29.24 18.68
CA GLY A 154 -57.67 -30.68 18.96
C GLY A 154 -56.54 -31.42 18.25
N SER A 155 -56.66 -32.75 18.09
CA SER A 155 -55.57 -33.59 17.56
C SER A 155 -56.03 -34.54 16.45
N LEU A 156 -55.25 -34.63 15.37
CA LEU A 156 -55.37 -35.65 14.33
C LEU A 156 -54.13 -36.56 14.38
N GLU A 157 -54.30 -37.82 14.73
CA GLU A 157 -53.23 -38.82 14.68
C GLU A 157 -53.32 -39.62 13.38
N VAL A 158 -52.29 -39.53 12.54
CA VAL A 158 -52.15 -40.23 11.26
C VAL A 158 -51.30 -41.49 11.50
N GLY A 159 -51.93 -42.59 11.91
CA GLY A 159 -51.23 -43.87 12.17
C GLY A 159 -50.92 -44.69 10.93
N ALA A 160 -51.57 -44.41 9.79
CA ALA A 160 -51.37 -45.08 8.50
C ALA A 160 -51.42 -44.07 7.35
N ASN A 161 -51.07 -44.49 6.12
CA ASN A 161 -51.07 -43.58 4.96
C ASN A 161 -52.48 -43.10 4.62
N ALA A 162 -52.61 -41.79 4.43
CA ALA A 162 -53.86 -41.12 4.11
C ALA A 162 -53.71 -40.26 2.84
N ASN A 163 -54.71 -40.31 1.98
CA ASN A 163 -54.85 -39.43 0.82
C ASN A 163 -55.90 -38.37 1.13
N ASN A 164 -55.53 -37.12 0.93
CA ASN A 164 -56.37 -35.96 1.18
C ASN A 164 -56.31 -35.03 -0.02
N GLY A 165 -57.42 -34.33 -0.29
CA GLY A 165 -57.38 -33.14 -1.13
C GLY A 165 -56.67 -32.00 -0.40
N GLY A 166 -57.42 -31.03 0.10
CA GLY A 166 -56.87 -29.88 0.81
C GLY A 166 -56.69 -30.10 2.31
N LEU A 167 -55.52 -29.78 2.86
CA LEU A 167 -55.29 -29.70 4.31
C LEU A 167 -55.35 -28.23 4.75
N THR A 168 -56.21 -27.93 5.72
CA THR A 168 -56.24 -26.65 6.43
C THR A 168 -55.90 -26.87 7.89
N ILE A 169 -54.90 -26.15 8.42
CA ILE A 169 -54.56 -26.16 9.84
C ILE A 169 -54.54 -24.73 10.37
N SER A 170 -55.46 -24.40 11.27
CA SER A 170 -55.48 -23.10 11.94
C SER A 170 -55.07 -23.17 13.41
N GLY A 171 -54.98 -24.38 13.96
CA GLY A 171 -54.52 -24.70 15.30
C GLY A 171 -54.40 -26.21 15.50
N GLY A 172 -54.31 -26.66 16.76
CA GLY A 172 -54.25 -28.09 17.09
C GLY A 172 -52.94 -28.78 16.67
N SER A 173 -52.97 -30.11 16.66
CA SER A 173 -51.82 -30.97 16.33
C SER A 173 -52.16 -32.06 15.32
N ILE A 174 -51.26 -32.30 14.37
CA ILE A 174 -51.26 -33.47 13.50
C ILE A 174 -50.03 -34.31 13.86
N THR A 175 -50.24 -35.56 14.28
CA THR A 175 -49.20 -36.45 14.79
C THR A 175 -49.27 -37.81 14.11
N GLY A 176 -48.43 -38.76 14.51
CA GLY A 176 -48.44 -40.13 14.00
C GLY A 176 -47.35 -40.38 12.94
N ALA A 177 -47.02 -41.67 12.75
CA ALA A 177 -45.93 -42.11 11.88
C ALA A 177 -46.33 -42.27 10.40
N GLY A 178 -47.62 -42.17 10.08
CA GLY A 178 -48.14 -42.31 8.72
C GLY A 178 -47.82 -41.11 7.82
N THR A 179 -47.97 -41.32 6.51
CA THR A 179 -47.83 -40.26 5.51
C THR A 179 -49.18 -39.64 5.17
N LEU A 180 -49.28 -38.32 5.25
CA LEU A 180 -50.45 -37.58 4.79
C LEU A 180 -50.16 -36.96 3.42
N THR A 181 -50.75 -37.53 2.37
CA THR A 181 -50.62 -37.08 0.98
C THR A 181 -51.67 -36.02 0.67
N ASN A 182 -51.27 -34.80 0.31
CA ASN A 182 -52.17 -33.67 0.10
C ASN A 182 -51.99 -33.06 -1.30
N THR A 183 -53.08 -32.47 -1.84
CA THR A 183 -53.04 -31.63 -3.05
C THR A 183 -52.84 -30.15 -2.74
N SER A 184 -53.04 -29.72 -1.48
CA SER A 184 -52.66 -28.40 -0.97
C SER A 184 -52.57 -28.40 0.56
N VAL A 185 -51.72 -27.54 1.15
CA VAL A 185 -51.67 -27.31 2.60
C VAL A 185 -51.75 -25.81 2.90
N SER A 186 -52.80 -25.39 3.60
CA SER A 186 -53.01 -24.02 4.07
C SER A 186 -52.91 -23.99 5.59
N ALA A 187 -52.05 -23.13 6.13
CA ALA A 187 -51.79 -23.04 7.55
C ALA A 187 -51.91 -21.61 8.08
N THR A 188 -52.54 -21.43 9.23
CA THR A 188 -52.46 -20.19 10.02
C THR A 188 -51.82 -20.38 11.39
N GLY A 189 -51.79 -21.60 11.91
CA GLY A 189 -51.10 -21.99 13.14
C GLY A 189 -51.21 -23.50 13.40
N GLY A 190 -50.65 -23.99 14.51
CA GLY A 190 -50.73 -25.40 14.93
C GLY A 190 -49.39 -26.14 14.89
N THR A 191 -49.43 -27.46 15.03
CA THR A 191 -48.24 -28.34 14.97
C THR A 191 -48.46 -29.48 13.99
N ILE A 192 -47.48 -29.76 13.14
CA ILE A 192 -47.46 -30.93 12.26
C ILE A 192 -46.20 -31.75 12.58
N ALA A 193 -46.39 -32.96 13.06
CA ALA A 193 -45.35 -33.93 13.39
C ALA A 193 -45.42 -35.20 12.52
N SER A 194 -46.47 -35.38 11.72
CA SER A 194 -46.55 -36.44 10.70
C SER A 194 -45.84 -36.04 9.40
N THR A 195 -45.48 -37.02 8.57
CA THR A 195 -44.90 -36.79 7.23
C THR A 195 -45.93 -36.18 6.28
N LEU A 196 -45.58 -35.07 5.62
CA LEU A 196 -46.39 -34.51 4.52
C LEU A 196 -45.84 -34.97 3.17
N ALA A 197 -46.73 -35.39 2.27
CA ALA A 197 -46.43 -35.80 0.91
C ALA A 197 -47.43 -35.24 -0.11
N GLY A 198 -47.20 -35.50 -1.39
CA GLY A 198 -48.10 -35.14 -2.49
C GLY A 198 -47.63 -33.93 -3.30
N THR A 199 -48.47 -33.45 -4.21
CA THR A 199 -48.14 -32.32 -5.09
C THR A 199 -48.44 -30.96 -4.46
N GLY A 200 -49.16 -30.94 -3.33
CA GLY A 200 -49.55 -29.70 -2.65
C GLY A 200 -48.38 -28.98 -1.98
N GLY A 201 -48.32 -27.65 -2.13
CA GLY A 201 -47.41 -26.80 -1.39
C GLY A 201 -47.94 -26.42 0.00
N LEU A 202 -47.04 -26.03 0.90
CA LEU A 202 -47.35 -25.49 2.23
C LEU A 202 -47.42 -23.97 2.19
N SER A 203 -48.61 -23.40 2.42
CA SER A 203 -48.83 -21.95 2.51
C SER A 203 -49.12 -21.54 3.94
N LYS A 204 -48.17 -20.85 4.58
CA LYS A 204 -48.31 -20.27 5.91
C LYS A 204 -48.74 -18.80 5.82
N THR A 205 -49.97 -18.54 6.26
CA THR A 205 -50.61 -17.22 6.30
C THR A 205 -51.03 -16.86 7.74
N GLY A 206 -51.56 -15.67 7.99
CA GLY A 206 -52.08 -15.27 9.32
C GLY A 206 -51.01 -15.13 10.40
N ALA A 207 -51.34 -14.51 11.53
CA ALA A 207 -50.37 -14.11 12.55
C ALA A 207 -49.84 -15.27 13.44
N GLY A 208 -50.44 -16.46 13.39
CA GLY A 208 -50.07 -17.58 14.26
C GLY A 208 -48.74 -18.26 13.92
N THR A 209 -48.33 -19.21 14.76
CA THR A 209 -47.12 -20.02 14.57
C THR A 209 -47.51 -21.44 14.11
N LEU A 210 -46.89 -21.92 13.03
CA LEU A 210 -46.93 -23.32 12.61
C LEU A 210 -45.60 -23.98 12.95
N ASN A 211 -45.63 -25.03 13.77
CA ASN A 211 -44.46 -25.84 14.10
C ASN A 211 -44.43 -27.08 13.20
N LEU A 212 -43.39 -27.21 12.38
CA LEU A 212 -43.08 -28.46 11.69
C LEU A 212 -42.09 -29.24 12.55
N ASN A 213 -42.59 -30.27 13.23
CA ASN A 213 -41.83 -31.13 14.13
C ASN A 213 -41.64 -32.54 13.54
N ASN A 214 -41.57 -32.64 12.21
CA ASN A 214 -41.31 -33.88 11.50
C ASN A 214 -39.90 -33.82 10.86
N SER A 215 -39.29 -34.98 10.60
CA SER A 215 -37.91 -35.05 10.08
C SER A 215 -37.84 -35.32 8.58
N VAL A 216 -38.95 -35.64 7.93
CA VAL A 216 -38.99 -35.94 6.49
C VAL A 216 -40.30 -35.42 5.92
N ASN A 217 -40.21 -34.52 4.95
CA ASN A 217 -41.31 -34.14 4.07
C ASN A 217 -40.95 -34.48 2.63
N SER A 218 -41.94 -34.91 1.84
CA SER A 218 -41.75 -35.33 0.44
C SER A 218 -42.74 -34.67 -0.52
N PHE A 219 -43.49 -33.67 -0.06
CA PHE A 219 -44.36 -32.89 -0.94
C PHE A 219 -43.54 -32.08 -1.94
N THR A 220 -44.05 -31.77 -3.14
CA THR A 220 -43.25 -31.09 -4.19
C THR A 220 -43.70 -29.65 -4.49
N GLY A 221 -44.82 -29.20 -3.93
CA GLY A 221 -45.38 -27.88 -4.22
C GLY A 221 -44.67 -26.68 -3.57
N GLY A 222 -43.57 -26.91 -2.84
CA GLY A 222 -42.80 -25.86 -2.17
C GLY A 222 -43.45 -25.29 -0.89
N VAL A 223 -42.80 -24.33 -0.27
CA VAL A 223 -43.19 -23.69 0.99
C VAL A 223 -43.29 -22.17 0.78
N ALA A 224 -44.42 -21.57 1.14
CA ALA A 224 -44.64 -20.13 1.10
C ALA A 224 -44.99 -19.62 2.51
N VAL A 225 -44.27 -18.61 2.99
CA VAL A 225 -44.46 -17.98 4.29
C VAL A 225 -44.82 -16.51 4.09
N SER A 226 -46.11 -16.19 4.14
CA SER A 226 -46.63 -14.84 3.88
C SER A 226 -47.18 -14.13 5.13
N GLY A 227 -47.31 -14.84 6.26
CA GLY A 227 -47.66 -14.22 7.54
C GLY A 227 -47.34 -15.13 8.74
N GLY A 228 -47.14 -14.51 9.92
CA GLY A 228 -46.83 -15.21 11.16
C GLY A 228 -45.50 -15.96 11.08
N THR A 229 -45.35 -17.06 11.84
CA THR A 229 -44.08 -17.81 11.92
C THR A 229 -44.26 -19.25 11.45
N LEU A 230 -43.34 -19.72 10.59
CA LEU A 230 -43.13 -21.13 10.29
C LEU A 230 -41.84 -21.58 11.00
N VAL A 231 -41.97 -22.48 11.97
CA VAL A 231 -40.81 -23.07 12.66
C VAL A 231 -40.47 -24.39 11.98
N ALA A 232 -39.33 -24.44 11.29
CA ALA A 232 -38.70 -25.64 10.74
C ALA A 232 -37.65 -26.16 11.73
N GLY A 233 -38.10 -26.53 12.93
CA GLY A 233 -37.26 -26.78 14.10
C GLY A 233 -36.55 -28.15 14.14
N THR A 234 -36.70 -28.96 13.09
CA THR A 234 -36.07 -30.27 12.93
C THR A 234 -35.13 -30.27 11.73
N GLU A 235 -34.08 -31.09 11.78
CA GLU A 235 -33.08 -31.15 10.70
C GLU A 235 -33.73 -31.53 9.36
N ASN A 236 -33.34 -30.82 8.29
CA ASN A 236 -33.74 -31.11 6.91
C ASN A 236 -35.26 -31.21 6.65
N ASN A 237 -36.06 -30.58 7.50
CA ASN A 237 -37.52 -30.51 7.37
C ASN A 237 -37.96 -29.88 6.02
N LEU A 238 -37.13 -28.98 5.50
CA LEU A 238 -37.35 -28.29 4.23
C LEU A 238 -36.55 -28.91 3.06
N ALA A 239 -35.94 -30.07 3.23
CA ALA A 239 -35.15 -30.70 2.18
C ALA A 239 -36.00 -31.00 0.94
N GLY A 240 -35.45 -30.73 -0.25
CA GLY A 240 -36.18 -30.88 -1.52
C GLY A 240 -37.14 -29.73 -1.86
N GLN A 241 -37.42 -28.82 -0.92
CA GLN A 241 -38.44 -27.80 -1.07
C GLN A 241 -37.84 -26.48 -1.57
N ALA A 242 -38.54 -25.81 -2.49
CA ALA A 242 -38.33 -24.39 -2.74
C ALA A 242 -39.10 -23.57 -1.69
N VAL A 243 -38.45 -22.59 -1.08
CA VAL A 243 -39.04 -21.80 0.02
C VAL A 243 -39.15 -20.33 -0.39
N THR A 244 -40.31 -19.72 -0.21
CA THR A 244 -40.56 -18.30 -0.45
C THR A 244 -41.05 -17.63 0.83
N VAL A 245 -40.39 -16.55 1.25
CA VAL A 245 -40.79 -15.72 2.39
C VAL A 245 -41.20 -14.34 1.86
N ASN A 246 -42.45 -13.96 2.12
CA ASN A 246 -43.06 -12.70 1.70
C ASN A 246 -43.99 -12.16 2.78
N GLY A 247 -43.40 -11.77 3.91
CA GLY A 247 -44.09 -11.02 4.97
C GLY A 247 -44.07 -11.71 6.33
N GLY A 248 -44.01 -13.04 6.36
CA GLY A 248 -43.88 -13.82 7.60
C GLY A 248 -42.43 -14.07 8.03
N THR A 249 -42.26 -14.96 9.00
CA THR A 249 -40.98 -15.40 9.54
C THR A 249 -40.77 -16.88 9.28
N LEU A 250 -39.66 -17.25 8.64
CA LEU A 250 -39.14 -18.60 8.67
C LEU A 250 -38.14 -18.73 9.82
N ASP A 251 -38.38 -19.62 10.76
CA ASP A 251 -37.47 -19.90 11.88
C ASP A 251 -36.91 -21.31 11.76
N ILE A 252 -35.60 -21.42 11.51
CA ILE A 252 -34.88 -22.71 11.46
C ILE A 252 -34.30 -23.10 12.82
N GLY A 253 -34.46 -22.27 13.86
CA GLY A 253 -33.98 -22.53 15.21
C GLY A 253 -32.50 -22.94 15.26
N GLY A 254 -32.22 -24.04 15.97
CA GLY A 254 -30.86 -24.57 16.17
C GLY A 254 -30.42 -25.62 15.16
N VAL A 255 -31.21 -25.90 14.11
CA VAL A 255 -31.02 -27.07 13.24
C VAL A 255 -30.65 -26.69 11.80
N ASN A 256 -29.97 -27.60 11.12
CA ASN A 256 -29.57 -27.39 9.72
C ASN A 256 -30.70 -27.76 8.76
N ASN A 257 -30.91 -26.91 7.76
CA ASN A 257 -31.91 -27.14 6.72
C ASN A 257 -31.32 -26.89 5.31
N ALA A 258 -31.58 -27.83 4.40
CA ALA A 258 -31.08 -27.83 3.03
C ALA A 258 -32.22 -27.80 1.99
N SER A 259 -32.95 -26.68 1.90
CA SER A 259 -33.92 -26.44 0.82
C SER A 259 -33.24 -26.32 -0.55
N THR A 260 -34.01 -26.46 -1.65
CA THR A 260 -33.45 -26.34 -3.01
C THR A 260 -33.16 -24.90 -3.40
N SER A 261 -33.98 -23.96 -2.93
CA SER A 261 -33.75 -22.52 -3.05
C SER A 261 -34.56 -21.77 -1.98
N VAL A 262 -34.08 -20.58 -1.60
CA VAL A 262 -34.84 -19.68 -0.73
C VAL A 262 -34.96 -18.31 -1.40
N ALA A 263 -36.20 -17.85 -1.55
CA ALA A 263 -36.54 -16.52 -2.02
C ALA A 263 -37.09 -15.68 -0.85
N LEU A 264 -36.56 -14.48 -0.65
CA LEU A 264 -37.01 -13.54 0.39
C LEU A 264 -37.41 -12.21 -0.26
N SER A 265 -38.65 -11.76 -0.07
CA SER A 265 -39.13 -10.48 -0.62
C SER A 265 -39.52 -9.47 0.44
N SER A 266 -40.03 -9.97 1.58
CA SER A 266 -40.31 -9.22 2.80
C SER A 266 -40.37 -10.19 3.98
N GLY A 267 -40.33 -9.69 5.22
CA GLY A 267 -40.32 -10.54 6.41
C GLY A 267 -38.92 -10.96 6.86
N SER A 268 -38.81 -12.10 7.54
CA SER A 268 -37.59 -12.50 8.24
C SER A 268 -37.23 -13.98 8.08
N ILE A 269 -35.92 -14.29 8.05
CA ILE A 269 -35.39 -15.64 8.19
C ILE A 269 -34.51 -15.69 9.42
N THR A 270 -34.90 -16.53 10.38
CA THR A 270 -34.34 -16.56 11.72
C THR A 270 -33.76 -17.91 12.09
N GLY A 271 -32.75 -17.90 12.94
CA GLY A 271 -32.10 -19.08 13.49
C GLY A 271 -31.23 -18.69 14.68
N THR A 272 -30.92 -19.65 15.53
CA THR A 272 -30.05 -19.48 16.71
C THR A 272 -28.64 -19.99 16.41
N THR A 273 -28.52 -21.29 16.14
CA THR A 273 -27.26 -21.96 15.77
C THR A 273 -27.38 -22.79 14.49
N GLY A 274 -28.61 -22.98 13.99
CA GLY A 274 -28.88 -23.72 12.78
C GLY A 274 -28.36 -22.98 11.54
N THR A 275 -27.99 -23.76 10.52
CA THR A 275 -27.54 -23.21 9.24
C THR A 275 -28.53 -23.48 8.12
N LEU A 276 -28.59 -22.53 7.19
CA LEU A 276 -29.30 -22.66 5.93
C LEU A 276 -28.27 -22.82 4.81
N THR A 277 -28.12 -24.04 4.29
CA THR A 277 -27.04 -24.40 3.34
C THR A 277 -27.41 -24.22 1.87
N THR A 278 -28.42 -23.41 1.59
CA THR A 278 -29.00 -23.21 0.25
C THR A 278 -28.66 -21.83 -0.32
N ALA A 279 -28.88 -21.64 -1.62
CA ALA A 279 -28.77 -20.31 -2.21
C ALA A 279 -29.93 -19.41 -1.74
N LEU A 280 -29.61 -18.26 -1.15
CA LEU A 280 -30.58 -17.22 -0.81
C LEU A 280 -30.63 -16.14 -1.89
N THR A 281 -31.81 -15.94 -2.47
CA THR A 281 -32.11 -14.78 -3.34
C THR A 281 -33.12 -13.87 -2.65
N ALA A 282 -32.69 -12.69 -2.21
CA ALA A 282 -33.54 -11.69 -1.61
C ALA A 282 -33.94 -10.63 -2.64
N THR A 283 -35.20 -10.59 -3.08
CA THR A 283 -35.74 -9.56 -3.99
C THR A 283 -36.63 -8.60 -3.22
N VAL A 284 -36.01 -7.55 -2.65
CA VAL A 284 -36.68 -6.65 -1.71
C VAL A 284 -37.12 -5.37 -2.40
N ALA A 285 -38.42 -5.05 -2.32
CA ALA A 285 -39.01 -3.87 -2.97
C ALA A 285 -38.63 -2.54 -2.29
N THR A 286 -38.80 -1.42 -3.01
CA THR A 286 -38.53 -0.07 -2.47
C THR A 286 -39.28 0.14 -1.15
N GLY A 287 -38.59 0.70 -0.14
CA GLY A 287 -39.17 1.00 1.17
C GLY A 287 -39.39 -0.21 2.08
N VAL A 288 -39.13 -1.43 1.59
CA VAL A 288 -39.19 -2.66 2.39
C VAL A 288 -37.81 -2.97 2.96
N THR A 289 -37.78 -3.43 4.21
CA THR A 289 -36.62 -4.07 4.82
C THR A 289 -36.96 -5.53 5.13
N ALA A 290 -36.18 -6.45 4.59
CA ALA A 290 -36.22 -7.86 4.95
C ALA A 290 -35.02 -8.19 5.84
N SER A 291 -35.14 -9.16 6.75
CA SER A 291 -34.06 -9.48 7.69
C SER A 291 -33.66 -10.96 7.66
N VAL A 292 -32.38 -11.23 7.87
CA VAL A 292 -31.82 -12.58 7.98
C VAL A 292 -30.84 -12.61 9.16
N ASN A 293 -31.20 -13.31 10.23
CA ASN A 293 -30.29 -13.62 11.34
C ASN A 293 -29.89 -15.10 11.40
N ALA A 294 -30.52 -15.96 10.60
CA ALA A 294 -30.02 -17.32 10.39
C ALA A 294 -28.61 -17.31 9.77
N VAL A 295 -27.79 -18.30 10.12
CA VAL A 295 -26.47 -18.48 9.51
C VAL A 295 -26.65 -19.07 8.11
N LEU A 296 -26.22 -18.34 7.08
CA LEU A 296 -26.14 -18.84 5.72
C LEU A 296 -24.79 -19.56 5.53
N ALA A 297 -24.83 -20.78 4.99
CA ALA A 297 -23.67 -21.65 4.84
C ALA A 297 -23.65 -22.34 3.46
N GLY A 298 -22.59 -23.11 3.20
CA GLY A 298 -22.43 -23.88 1.97
C GLY A 298 -21.69 -23.14 0.86
N ASN A 299 -21.70 -23.69 -0.35
CA ASN A 299 -20.92 -23.15 -1.47
C ASN A 299 -21.62 -22.01 -2.23
N SER A 300 -22.94 -21.93 -2.13
CA SER A 300 -23.75 -20.90 -2.80
C SER A 300 -23.58 -19.53 -2.13
N GLY A 301 -23.64 -18.45 -2.91
CA GLY A 301 -23.58 -17.09 -2.38
C GLY A 301 -24.95 -16.52 -2.00
N LEU A 302 -24.94 -15.30 -1.48
CA LEU A 302 -26.11 -14.47 -1.26
C LEU A 302 -26.37 -13.58 -2.49
N THR A 303 -27.59 -13.56 -3.01
CA THR A 303 -28.00 -12.60 -4.05
C THR A 303 -29.06 -11.63 -3.53
N LYS A 304 -28.76 -10.34 -3.55
CA LYS A 304 -29.67 -9.24 -3.19
C LYS A 304 -30.12 -8.50 -4.46
N ASN A 305 -31.40 -8.59 -4.74
CA ASN A 305 -32.13 -7.88 -5.80
C ASN A 305 -33.09 -6.84 -5.20
N GLY A 306 -33.64 -6.01 -6.09
CA GLY A 306 -34.63 -4.98 -5.74
C GLY A 306 -34.03 -3.79 -4.97
N SER A 307 -34.73 -2.67 -4.97
CA SER A 307 -34.28 -1.38 -4.43
C SER A 307 -34.36 -1.25 -2.90
N GLY A 308 -35.01 -2.18 -2.20
CA GLY A 308 -35.14 -2.17 -0.75
C GLY A 308 -33.87 -2.59 0.01
N THR A 309 -34.02 -2.78 1.32
CA THR A 309 -32.92 -3.15 2.22
C THR A 309 -33.00 -4.61 2.63
N LEU A 310 -31.87 -5.32 2.57
CA LEU A 310 -31.69 -6.61 3.25
C LEU A 310 -30.77 -6.39 4.44
N SER A 311 -31.25 -6.64 5.65
CA SER A 311 -30.46 -6.63 6.89
C SER A 311 -29.99 -8.04 7.22
N LEU A 312 -28.68 -8.21 7.39
CA LEU A 312 -28.02 -9.49 7.63
C LEU A 312 -27.24 -9.43 8.95
N SER A 313 -27.47 -10.38 9.86
CA SER A 313 -26.88 -10.36 11.22
C SER A 313 -26.30 -11.70 11.69
N GLY A 314 -26.62 -12.81 11.02
CA GLY A 314 -25.97 -14.10 11.30
C GLY A 314 -24.50 -14.08 10.86
N ALA A 315 -23.61 -14.74 11.60
CA ALA A 315 -22.21 -14.90 11.20
C ALA A 315 -22.13 -15.93 10.05
N ASN A 316 -22.14 -15.46 8.81
CA ASN A 316 -22.31 -16.32 7.65
C ASN A 316 -20.99 -17.00 7.24
N THR A 317 -21.08 -18.25 6.81
CA THR A 317 -19.91 -19.10 6.47
C THR A 317 -19.93 -19.59 5.03
N TYR A 318 -20.87 -19.11 4.21
CA TYR A 318 -20.90 -19.45 2.80
C TYR A 318 -19.65 -18.98 2.06
N THR A 319 -19.20 -19.75 1.07
CA THR A 319 -17.99 -19.43 0.28
C THR A 319 -18.29 -18.71 -1.02
N GLY A 320 -19.56 -18.69 -1.46
CA GLY A 320 -19.97 -18.03 -2.69
C GLY A 320 -19.96 -16.50 -2.58
N THR A 321 -19.99 -15.82 -3.73
CA THR A 321 -20.00 -14.35 -3.80
C THR A 321 -21.29 -13.76 -3.24
N THR A 322 -21.16 -12.73 -2.40
CA THR A 322 -22.27 -11.85 -2.02
C THR A 322 -22.52 -10.88 -3.16
N THR A 323 -23.63 -11.04 -3.88
CA THR A 323 -23.97 -10.23 -5.05
C THR A 323 -25.09 -9.27 -4.70
N VAL A 324 -24.88 -7.97 -4.86
CA VAL A 324 -25.88 -6.92 -4.70
C VAL A 324 -26.19 -6.33 -6.06
N ASN A 325 -27.31 -6.75 -6.64
CA ASN A 325 -27.83 -6.27 -7.91
C ASN A 325 -28.68 -4.99 -7.75
N GLY A 326 -29.03 -4.59 -6.52
CA GLY A 326 -29.77 -3.36 -6.28
C GLY A 326 -30.13 -3.14 -4.81
N GLY A 327 -30.45 -1.89 -4.49
CA GLY A 327 -30.84 -1.48 -3.13
C GLY A 327 -29.68 -1.58 -2.13
N THR A 328 -30.01 -1.80 -0.86
CA THR A 328 -29.02 -1.86 0.22
C THR A 328 -28.89 -3.28 0.76
N LEU A 329 -27.65 -3.76 0.89
CA LEU A 329 -27.29 -4.83 1.81
C LEU A 329 -26.68 -4.19 3.05
N GLU A 330 -27.29 -4.41 4.22
CA GLU A 330 -26.82 -3.90 5.51
C GLU A 330 -26.38 -5.07 6.39
N THR A 331 -25.12 -5.08 6.84
CA THR A 331 -24.71 -5.97 7.94
C THR A 331 -25.14 -5.38 9.27
N VAL A 332 -25.37 -6.21 10.28
CA VAL A 332 -25.68 -5.79 11.65
C VAL A 332 -24.85 -6.64 12.61
N GLY A 333 -23.85 -6.02 13.23
CA GLY A 333 -22.81 -6.72 13.99
C GLY A 333 -21.49 -6.80 13.22
N ASN A 334 -20.48 -7.42 13.85
CA ASN A 334 -19.14 -7.58 13.27
C ASN A 334 -19.01 -8.95 12.59
N GLU A 335 -18.20 -9.04 11.54
CA GLU A 335 -17.84 -10.30 10.87
C GLU A 335 -19.09 -11.12 10.46
N VAL A 336 -20.11 -10.42 9.94
CA VAL A 336 -21.35 -11.01 9.43
C VAL A 336 -21.08 -11.73 8.11
N LEU A 337 -20.18 -11.21 7.28
CA LEU A 337 -19.81 -11.83 6.00
C LEU A 337 -18.62 -12.76 6.18
N ALA A 338 -18.52 -13.77 5.32
CA ALA A 338 -17.36 -14.66 5.31
C ALA A 338 -16.09 -13.89 4.89
N ASN A 339 -15.02 -14.00 5.68
CA ASN A 339 -13.76 -13.27 5.46
C ASN A 339 -13.06 -13.59 4.14
N ALA A 340 -13.27 -14.81 3.63
CA ALA A 340 -12.78 -15.25 2.33
C ALA A 340 -13.74 -14.92 1.17
N GLY A 341 -14.92 -14.38 1.46
CA GLY A 341 -15.96 -14.07 0.49
C GLY A 341 -15.68 -12.80 -0.30
N THR A 342 -16.21 -12.74 -1.51
CA THR A 342 -16.25 -11.52 -2.34
C THR A 342 -17.61 -10.84 -2.17
N VAL A 343 -17.61 -9.50 -2.12
CA VAL A 343 -18.82 -8.67 -2.24
C VAL A 343 -18.81 -8.00 -3.61
N SER A 344 -19.86 -8.18 -4.40
CA SER A 344 -20.00 -7.64 -5.75
C SER A 344 -21.22 -6.74 -5.86
N LEU A 345 -21.01 -5.45 -6.13
CA LEU A 345 -22.05 -4.44 -6.34
C LEU A 345 -22.26 -4.26 -7.85
N VAL A 346 -23.31 -4.86 -8.39
CA VAL A 346 -23.41 -5.09 -9.85
C VAL A 346 -24.03 -3.91 -10.58
N ASN A 347 -25.13 -3.36 -10.08
CA ASN A 347 -25.89 -2.31 -10.78
C ASN A 347 -25.83 -0.97 -10.06
N ALA A 348 -25.99 0.12 -10.81
CA ALA A 348 -26.12 1.48 -10.27
C ALA A 348 -27.15 1.56 -9.13
N GLY A 349 -26.82 2.28 -8.05
CA GLY A 349 -27.65 2.39 -6.86
C GLY A 349 -27.54 1.22 -5.87
N SER A 350 -26.74 0.18 -6.18
CA SER A 350 -26.41 -0.87 -5.20
C SER A 350 -25.53 -0.29 -4.08
N THR A 351 -25.89 -0.57 -2.83
CA THR A 351 -25.23 -0.07 -1.63
C THR A 351 -24.86 -1.20 -0.69
N PHE A 352 -23.61 -1.23 -0.24
CA PHE A 352 -23.19 -2.05 0.90
C PHE A 352 -23.01 -1.17 2.13
N LYS A 353 -23.81 -1.40 3.18
CA LYS A 353 -23.82 -0.62 4.41
C LYS A 353 -23.33 -1.47 5.57
N LEU A 354 -22.37 -0.93 6.32
CA LEU A 354 -21.80 -1.62 7.48
C LEU A 354 -22.58 -1.30 8.76
N GLY A 355 -22.96 -2.34 9.51
CA GLY A 355 -23.47 -2.23 10.88
C GLY A 355 -22.49 -2.70 11.96
N GLY A 356 -21.27 -3.05 11.55
CA GLY A 356 -20.12 -3.38 12.38
C GLY A 356 -18.86 -3.52 11.51
N ASN A 357 -17.73 -3.88 12.09
CA ASN A 357 -16.50 -4.12 11.34
C ASN A 357 -16.64 -5.37 10.48
N GLU A 358 -16.14 -5.32 9.24
CA GLU A 358 -16.15 -6.47 8.34
C GLU A 358 -14.81 -6.67 7.67
N SER A 359 -14.48 -7.94 7.47
CA SER A 359 -13.38 -8.38 6.62
C SER A 359 -13.93 -9.14 5.42
N VAL A 360 -13.46 -8.81 4.22
CA VAL A 360 -13.81 -9.55 3.00
C VAL A 360 -12.57 -9.76 2.14
N ALA A 361 -12.57 -10.80 1.30
CA ALA A 361 -11.45 -11.07 0.42
C ALA A 361 -11.35 -10.01 -0.68
N ALA A 362 -12.49 -9.67 -1.28
CA ALA A 362 -12.56 -8.68 -2.34
C ALA A 362 -13.89 -7.92 -2.29
N LEU A 363 -13.83 -6.67 -2.74
CA LEU A 363 -14.98 -5.84 -3.03
C LEU A 363 -14.90 -5.42 -4.50
N THR A 364 -15.94 -5.71 -5.26
CA THR A 364 -16.10 -5.25 -6.65
C THR A 364 -17.34 -4.38 -6.77
N GLY A 365 -17.28 -3.36 -7.62
CA GLY A 365 -18.49 -2.62 -7.95
C GLY A 365 -18.43 -1.88 -9.28
N ALA A 366 -19.61 -1.75 -9.90
CA ALA A 366 -19.85 -0.95 -11.09
C ALA A 366 -19.98 0.54 -10.76
N ALA A 367 -19.94 1.40 -11.78
CA ALA A 367 -19.98 2.84 -11.57
C ALA A 367 -21.26 3.25 -10.84
N THR A 368 -21.16 4.24 -9.94
CA THR A 368 -22.27 4.78 -9.13
C THR A 368 -22.86 3.81 -8.09
N THR A 369 -22.16 2.72 -7.78
CA THR A 369 -22.41 1.92 -6.57
C THR A 369 -21.78 2.58 -5.36
N SER A 370 -22.24 2.24 -4.15
CA SER A 370 -21.74 2.86 -2.93
C SER A 370 -21.43 1.88 -1.81
N VAL A 371 -20.48 2.27 -0.95
CA VAL A 371 -20.23 1.62 0.34
C VAL A 371 -20.40 2.66 1.42
N ASN A 372 -21.30 2.42 2.36
CA ASN A 372 -21.46 3.25 3.55
C ASN A 372 -20.77 2.56 4.73
N LEU A 373 -19.60 3.08 5.12
CA LEU A 373 -18.79 2.58 6.22
C LEU A 373 -19.41 2.86 7.60
N GLN A 374 -20.38 3.77 7.70
CA GLN A 374 -20.87 4.31 8.96
C GLN A 374 -19.67 4.73 9.81
N SER A 375 -19.45 4.16 11.00
CA SER A 375 -18.27 4.40 11.85
C SER A 375 -17.31 3.20 11.92
N TYR A 376 -17.44 2.24 11.01
CA TYR A 376 -16.80 0.94 11.10
C TYR A 376 -15.64 0.77 10.11
N ASN A 377 -14.78 -0.20 10.39
CA ASN A 377 -13.68 -0.55 9.51
C ASN A 377 -14.10 -1.64 8.50
N LEU A 378 -13.80 -1.39 7.22
CA LEU A 378 -13.85 -2.41 6.18
C LEU A 378 -12.42 -2.88 5.87
N ALA A 379 -12.10 -4.12 6.23
CA ALA A 379 -10.85 -4.77 5.87
C ALA A 379 -11.00 -5.53 4.54
N LEU A 380 -10.07 -5.28 3.61
CA LEU A 380 -10.02 -5.90 2.29
C LEU A 380 -8.74 -6.74 2.17
N GLY A 381 -8.86 -7.98 1.67
CA GLY A 381 -7.72 -8.85 1.35
C GLY A 381 -7.33 -9.85 2.45
N GLY A 382 -8.32 -10.39 3.18
CA GLY A 382 -8.12 -11.41 4.23
C GLY A 382 -7.84 -12.84 3.76
N GLY A 383 -7.82 -13.13 2.44
CA GLY A 383 -7.62 -14.47 1.87
C GLY A 383 -6.42 -14.59 0.92
N VAL A 384 -5.71 -15.71 0.98
CA VAL A 384 -4.53 -16.01 0.14
C VAL A 384 -4.89 -16.26 -1.32
N ALA A 385 -4.45 -15.38 -2.21
CA ALA A 385 -3.78 -15.63 -3.49
C ALA A 385 -4.02 -14.47 -4.46
N SER A 386 -2.97 -14.15 -5.21
CA SER A 386 -2.86 -13.10 -6.21
C SER A 386 -3.97 -13.19 -7.29
N GLY A 387 -5.07 -12.46 -7.12
CA GLY A 387 -6.11 -12.40 -8.15
C GLY A 387 -7.29 -11.48 -7.83
N VAL A 388 -7.21 -10.23 -8.33
CA VAL A 388 -8.30 -9.24 -8.54
C VAL A 388 -8.94 -8.63 -7.28
N ILE A 389 -8.53 -7.41 -6.88
CA ILE A 389 -9.31 -6.54 -5.97
C ILE A 389 -9.75 -5.28 -6.73
N ASN A 390 -10.93 -5.34 -7.36
CA ASN A 390 -11.47 -4.30 -8.25
C ASN A 390 -12.49 -3.37 -7.56
N THR A 391 -12.05 -2.44 -6.71
CA THR A 391 -12.93 -1.36 -6.17
C THR A 391 -13.05 -0.15 -7.12
N ASN A 392 -12.89 -0.36 -8.42
CA ASN A 392 -12.54 0.68 -9.41
C ASN A 392 -13.54 1.86 -9.47
N THR A 393 -14.81 1.67 -9.09
CA THR A 393 -15.86 2.68 -9.34
C THR A 393 -16.90 2.87 -8.22
N THR A 394 -16.69 2.25 -7.05
CA THR A 394 -17.57 2.40 -5.88
C THR A 394 -17.25 3.70 -5.14
N THR A 395 -18.26 4.46 -4.72
CA THR A 395 -18.07 5.61 -3.83
C THR A 395 -18.19 5.17 -2.38
N MET A 396 -17.16 5.41 -1.57
CA MET A 396 -17.18 5.08 -0.14
C MET A 396 -17.50 6.32 0.71
N THR A 397 -18.36 6.20 1.73
CA THR A 397 -18.77 7.28 2.64
C THR A 397 -18.78 6.84 4.11
N GLY A 398 -18.90 7.78 5.05
CA GLY A 398 -18.99 7.51 6.50
C GLY A 398 -17.80 8.05 7.30
N THR A 399 -17.83 7.92 8.61
CA THR A 399 -16.70 8.22 9.50
C THR A 399 -15.76 7.03 9.73
N GLY A 400 -16.11 5.86 9.20
CA GLY A 400 -15.32 4.64 9.26
C GLY A 400 -14.06 4.65 8.41
N SER A 401 -13.28 3.57 8.50
CA SER A 401 -11.97 3.42 7.88
C SER A 401 -11.93 2.25 6.90
N VAL A 402 -10.91 2.25 6.04
CA VAL A 402 -10.62 1.13 5.13
C VAL A 402 -9.22 0.60 5.41
N THR A 403 -9.10 -0.72 5.55
CA THR A 403 -7.82 -1.39 5.76
C THR A 403 -7.52 -2.37 4.63
N LYS A 404 -6.35 -2.24 4.01
CA LYS A 404 -5.87 -3.16 2.98
C LYS A 404 -4.83 -4.13 3.57
N ASN A 405 -5.19 -5.41 3.55
CA ASN A 405 -4.39 -6.56 3.97
C ASN A 405 -4.09 -7.50 2.78
N GLY A 406 -3.24 -8.50 3.02
CA GLY A 406 -2.90 -9.54 2.03
C GLY A 406 -2.05 -9.05 0.86
N ALA A 407 -1.61 -9.97 0.01
CA ALA A 407 -0.68 -9.70 -1.09
C ALA A 407 -1.33 -9.10 -2.37
N GLY A 408 -2.66 -9.14 -2.48
CA GLY A 408 -3.37 -8.69 -3.69
C GLY A 408 -3.31 -7.18 -3.95
N VAL A 409 -3.79 -6.78 -5.12
CA VAL A 409 -3.82 -5.38 -5.61
C VAL A 409 -5.20 -4.76 -5.43
N LEU A 410 -5.32 -3.69 -4.64
CA LEU A 410 -6.53 -2.85 -4.51
C LEU A 410 -6.54 -1.71 -5.52
N TYR A 411 -7.54 -1.68 -6.40
CA TYR A 411 -7.72 -0.60 -7.36
C TYR A 411 -8.60 0.54 -6.82
N LEU A 412 -8.00 1.67 -6.45
CA LEU A 412 -8.71 2.88 -5.99
C LEU A 412 -8.70 3.96 -7.09
N ASN A 413 -9.66 3.89 -8.00
CA ASN A 413 -9.70 4.77 -9.18
C ASN A 413 -10.85 5.80 -9.13
N ASN A 414 -11.61 5.83 -8.03
CA ASN A 414 -12.67 6.81 -7.79
C ASN A 414 -12.10 8.02 -7.03
N GLY A 415 -12.27 9.23 -7.59
CA GLY A 415 -11.83 10.49 -6.98
C GLY A 415 -12.75 11.05 -5.89
N ASN A 416 -13.87 10.38 -5.57
CA ASN A 416 -14.96 10.92 -4.76
C ASN A 416 -15.23 10.15 -3.46
N ASN A 417 -14.28 9.38 -2.92
CA ASN A 417 -14.51 8.71 -1.63
C ASN A 417 -14.56 9.73 -0.49
N ASN A 418 -15.65 9.80 0.26
CA ASN A 418 -15.88 10.81 1.29
C ASN A 418 -15.88 10.23 2.71
N TYR A 419 -15.12 9.15 2.95
CA TYR A 419 -14.97 8.59 4.29
C TYR A 419 -13.84 9.26 5.06
N SER A 420 -14.01 9.47 6.37
CA SER A 420 -13.07 10.26 7.19
C SER A 420 -12.24 9.46 8.19
N GLY A 421 -12.52 8.17 8.43
CA GLY A 421 -11.76 7.34 9.37
C GLY A 421 -10.34 6.96 8.90
N GLY A 422 -10.00 7.29 7.66
CA GLY A 422 -8.67 7.08 7.08
C GLY A 422 -8.52 5.75 6.36
N PHE A 423 -7.36 5.59 5.74
CA PHE A 423 -6.99 4.42 4.96
C PHE A 423 -5.71 3.81 5.51
N THR A 424 -5.66 2.50 5.69
CA THR A 424 -4.47 1.79 6.18
C THR A 424 -4.00 0.77 5.15
N LEU A 425 -2.74 0.84 4.74
CA LEU A 425 -2.07 -0.17 3.95
C LEU A 425 -1.11 -0.98 4.83
N ASN A 426 -1.46 -2.23 5.10
CA ASN A 426 -0.58 -3.15 5.84
C ASN A 426 0.32 -3.95 4.91
N SER A 427 -0.21 -4.41 3.77
CA SER A 427 0.54 -5.23 2.81
C SER A 427 -0.10 -5.27 1.42
N GLY A 428 0.63 -5.86 0.47
CA GLY A 428 0.21 -6.00 -0.92
C GLY A 428 0.31 -4.68 -1.66
N GLU A 429 -0.61 -4.42 -2.56
CA GLU A 429 -0.51 -3.29 -3.46
C GLU A 429 -1.80 -2.46 -3.48
N VAL A 430 -1.64 -1.15 -3.63
CA VAL A 430 -2.70 -0.22 -3.99
C VAL A 430 -2.33 0.45 -5.30
N ALA A 431 -3.16 0.25 -6.32
CA ALA A 431 -3.07 0.92 -7.60
C ALA A 431 -4.20 1.94 -7.70
N PHE A 432 -3.88 3.22 -7.88
CA PHE A 432 -4.91 4.28 -7.90
C PHE A 432 -4.79 5.15 -9.16
N THR A 433 -5.89 5.49 -9.85
CA THR A 433 -5.93 6.47 -10.96
C THR A 433 -6.82 7.67 -10.65
N THR A 434 -6.35 8.87 -10.98
CA THR A 434 -7.21 10.02 -11.30
C THR A 434 -6.95 10.40 -12.75
N SER A 435 -7.97 10.30 -13.61
CA SER A 435 -7.89 10.75 -15.00
C SER A 435 -7.93 12.27 -15.05
N GLY A 436 -6.76 12.91 -15.12
CA GLY A 436 -6.60 14.26 -15.63
C GLY A 436 -7.17 15.38 -14.76
N THR A 437 -6.30 16.32 -14.42
CA THR A 437 -6.55 17.63 -13.79
C THR A 437 -6.42 17.66 -12.27
N ALA A 438 -5.62 18.63 -11.81
CA ALA A 438 -5.47 19.02 -10.41
C ALA A 438 -6.81 19.57 -9.88
N GLY A 439 -7.63 18.68 -9.34
CA GLY A 439 -8.77 19.00 -8.48
C GLY A 439 -8.77 17.99 -7.33
N VAL A 440 -8.84 18.49 -6.10
CA VAL A 440 -8.98 17.77 -4.81
C VAL A 440 -9.62 16.38 -4.93
N GLY A 441 -8.80 15.34 -5.07
CA GLY A 441 -9.28 13.96 -5.15
C GLY A 441 -9.21 13.28 -3.78
N THR A 442 -10.31 12.73 -3.29
CA THR A 442 -10.36 12.03 -1.99
C THR A 442 -10.24 10.51 -2.19
N VAL A 443 -9.29 10.06 -3.02
CA VAL A 443 -9.14 8.64 -3.39
C VAL A 443 -9.02 7.73 -2.16
N PHE A 444 -8.26 8.15 -1.16
CA PHE A 444 -8.09 7.44 0.13
C PHE A 444 -9.03 7.95 1.23
N GLY A 445 -10.14 8.59 0.84
CA GLY A 445 -10.99 9.33 1.77
C GLY A 445 -10.37 10.67 2.17
N THR A 446 -10.84 11.24 3.27
CA THR A 446 -10.39 12.52 3.84
C THR A 446 -9.56 12.35 5.12
N GLY A 447 -9.51 11.14 5.69
CA GLY A 447 -8.71 10.83 6.86
C GLY A 447 -7.23 10.64 6.57
N THR A 448 -6.46 10.23 7.58
CA THR A 448 -5.02 9.92 7.45
C THR A 448 -4.80 8.64 6.64
N VAL A 449 -3.76 8.64 5.80
CA VAL A 449 -3.28 7.47 5.08
C VAL A 449 -2.12 6.86 5.86
N ASN A 450 -2.36 5.73 6.52
CA ASN A 450 -1.36 4.97 7.27
C ASN A 450 -0.69 3.94 6.35
N LEU A 451 0.62 4.04 6.18
CA LEU A 451 1.41 3.20 5.30
C LEU A 451 2.37 2.36 6.15
N ASN A 452 1.92 1.17 6.52
CA ASN A 452 2.67 0.23 7.33
C ASN A 452 3.55 -0.72 6.49
N GLY A 453 3.23 -0.87 5.20
CA GLY A 453 3.95 -1.75 4.28
C GLY A 453 3.40 -1.69 2.86
N GLY A 454 3.90 -2.58 1.99
CA GLY A 454 3.34 -2.78 0.65
C GLY A 454 3.76 -1.75 -0.39
N THR A 455 3.01 -1.73 -1.51
CA THR A 455 3.31 -0.92 -2.69
C THR A 455 2.16 0.04 -2.99
N ILE A 456 2.47 1.32 -3.13
CA ILE A 456 1.60 2.31 -3.73
C ILE A 456 2.09 2.54 -5.15
N ARG A 457 1.23 2.27 -6.12
CA ARG A 457 1.58 2.47 -7.51
C ARG A 457 0.48 3.12 -8.33
N SER A 458 0.89 3.34 -9.55
CA SER A 458 0.07 3.79 -10.62
C SER A 458 -0.49 2.69 -11.49
N SER A 459 -1.75 2.81 -11.85
CA SER A 459 -2.40 2.05 -12.92
C SER A 459 -2.48 2.81 -14.26
N SER A 460 -1.92 4.03 -14.38
CA SER A 460 -1.96 4.84 -15.62
C SER A 460 -0.61 5.52 -15.93
N ALA A 461 -0.21 5.52 -17.20
CA ALA A 461 1.00 6.19 -17.67
C ALA A 461 0.89 7.73 -17.78
N SER A 462 -0.28 8.32 -17.54
CA SER A 462 -0.52 9.78 -17.61
C SER A 462 -0.25 10.50 -16.28
N SER A 463 0.17 11.77 -16.38
CA SER A 463 0.56 12.64 -15.25
C SER A 463 -0.63 13.07 -14.38
N GLY A 464 -0.41 13.15 -13.07
CA GLY A 464 -1.36 13.71 -12.08
C GLY A 464 -1.84 12.73 -11.02
N ARG A 465 -0.95 12.30 -10.11
CA ARG A 465 -1.21 11.28 -9.09
C ARG A 465 -0.75 11.79 -7.74
N SER A 466 -1.69 12.30 -6.94
CA SER A 466 -1.38 12.94 -5.67
C SER A 466 -2.09 12.28 -4.49
N ILE A 467 -1.35 12.05 -3.40
CA ILE A 467 -1.91 11.77 -2.09
C ILE A 467 -2.17 13.13 -1.44
N TYR A 468 -3.44 13.46 -1.22
CA TYR A 468 -3.89 14.71 -0.61
C TYR A 468 -4.30 14.53 0.86
N ASN A 469 -3.91 13.43 1.48
CA ASN A 469 -4.17 13.14 2.87
C ASN A 469 -2.94 13.48 3.73
N ASN A 470 -3.15 13.62 5.03
CA ASN A 470 -2.05 13.39 5.98
C ASN A 470 -1.52 11.97 5.78
N VAL A 471 -0.21 11.79 5.85
CA VAL A 471 0.43 10.48 5.68
C VAL A 471 1.13 10.09 6.96
N ALA A 472 0.87 8.89 7.46
CA ALA A 472 1.66 8.27 8.51
C ALA A 472 2.50 7.14 7.92
N LEU A 473 3.83 7.22 8.03
CA LEU A 473 4.75 6.18 7.56
C LEU A 473 5.25 5.35 8.73
N ASN A 474 5.17 4.03 8.58
CA ASN A 474 5.54 3.09 9.62
C ASN A 474 6.08 1.79 9.01
N GLY A 475 7.34 1.80 8.56
CA GLY A 475 7.98 0.62 7.97
C GLY A 475 8.41 0.85 6.52
N THR A 476 8.42 -0.21 5.71
CA THR A 476 8.93 -0.19 4.33
C THR A 476 7.80 -0.11 3.33
N VAL A 477 7.73 1.00 2.60
CA VAL A 477 6.69 1.26 1.61
C VAL A 477 7.35 1.52 0.26
N GLN A 478 6.86 0.82 -0.76
CA GLN A 478 7.30 0.99 -2.13
C GLN A 478 6.40 2.00 -2.86
N PHE A 479 7.01 2.92 -3.60
CA PHE A 479 6.35 3.86 -4.50
C PHE A 479 6.75 3.54 -5.94
N GLY A 480 5.75 3.21 -6.77
CA GLY A 480 5.93 2.81 -8.17
C GLY A 480 6.16 1.30 -8.36
N ASP A 481 6.27 0.87 -9.62
CA ASP A 481 6.54 -0.52 -10.03
C ASP A 481 7.61 -0.60 -11.13
N THR A 482 8.07 -1.81 -11.44
CA THR A 482 9.08 -2.06 -12.49
C THR A 482 8.53 -1.97 -13.92
N PHE A 483 7.21 -1.90 -14.09
CA PHE A 483 6.54 -2.02 -15.39
C PHE A 483 6.15 -0.66 -16.00
N SER A 484 5.96 0.39 -15.20
CA SER A 484 5.49 1.71 -15.65
C SER A 484 6.50 2.84 -15.39
N ALA A 485 7.52 2.91 -16.26
CA ALA A 485 8.64 3.86 -16.18
C ALA A 485 8.29 5.36 -16.15
N LEU A 486 7.02 5.76 -16.30
CA LEU A 486 6.58 7.15 -16.44
C LEU A 486 5.58 7.62 -15.37
N SER A 487 5.26 6.78 -14.39
CA SER A 487 4.30 7.11 -13.33
C SER A 487 4.91 7.94 -12.20
N SER A 488 4.73 9.26 -12.17
CA SER A 488 5.11 10.03 -10.98
C SER A 488 4.10 9.85 -9.84
N ILE A 489 4.57 9.72 -8.60
CA ILE A 489 3.72 9.75 -7.41
C ILE A 489 4.07 11.00 -6.61
N THR A 490 3.06 11.79 -6.25
CA THR A 490 3.25 13.01 -5.45
C THR A 490 2.54 12.90 -4.11
N ALA A 491 3.21 13.13 -2.99
CA ALA A 491 2.52 13.46 -1.74
C ALA A 491 2.37 14.98 -1.69
N SER A 492 1.15 15.50 -1.87
CA SER A 492 0.92 16.90 -2.22
C SER A 492 0.55 17.77 -1.02
N THR A 493 0.97 19.05 -1.08
CA THR A 493 0.58 20.13 -0.17
C THR A 493 -0.54 21.01 -0.70
N ASN A 494 -1.20 20.64 -1.82
CA ASN A 494 -2.29 21.43 -2.39
C ASN A 494 -3.47 21.64 -1.42
N VAL A 495 -3.54 20.85 -0.36
CA VAL A 495 -4.44 21.07 0.79
C VAL A 495 -3.61 21.61 1.95
N ALA A 496 -3.96 22.80 2.43
CA ALA A 496 -3.26 23.46 3.52
C ALA A 496 -3.30 22.61 4.80
N GLY A 497 -2.15 22.50 5.48
CA GLY A 497 -2.02 21.76 6.73
C GLY A 497 -1.68 20.27 6.58
N ASN A 498 -1.69 19.72 5.36
CA ASN A 498 -1.26 18.34 5.15
C ASN A 498 0.20 18.13 5.52
N SER A 499 0.45 17.07 6.27
CA SER A 499 1.79 16.70 6.73
C SER A 499 2.00 15.20 6.73
N THR A 500 3.27 14.82 6.73
CA THR A 500 3.71 13.44 6.88
C THR A 500 4.34 13.24 8.26
N THR A 501 3.96 12.17 8.95
CA THR A 501 4.51 11.78 10.25
C THR A 501 5.22 10.44 10.13
N LEU A 502 6.45 10.35 10.62
CA LEU A 502 7.15 9.08 10.82
C LEU A 502 6.76 8.53 12.19
N LEU A 503 6.10 7.37 12.23
CA LEU A 503 5.76 6.66 13.47
C LEU A 503 6.90 5.74 13.93
N GLY A 504 7.87 5.50 13.05
CA GLY A 504 9.06 4.70 13.29
C GLY A 504 10.09 4.95 12.17
N ASN A 505 11.26 4.31 12.27
CA ASN A 505 12.21 4.30 11.16
C ASN A 505 11.52 3.70 9.94
N SER A 506 11.46 4.47 8.86
CA SER A 506 10.66 4.12 7.69
C SER A 506 11.50 4.17 6.43
N THR A 507 11.21 3.27 5.51
CA THR A 507 11.89 3.18 4.22
C THR A 507 10.92 3.53 3.11
N MET A 508 11.25 4.55 2.32
CA MET A 508 10.63 4.83 1.03
C MET A 508 11.46 4.18 -0.07
N SER A 509 10.97 3.08 -0.62
CA SER A 509 11.57 2.42 -1.78
C SER A 509 10.95 2.98 -3.06
N THR A 510 11.73 3.60 -3.94
CA THR A 510 11.18 4.19 -5.17
C THR A 510 11.58 3.39 -6.41
N TYR A 511 10.61 3.07 -7.28
CA TYR A 511 10.86 2.52 -8.63
C TYR A 511 10.44 3.49 -9.74
N SER A 512 9.77 4.59 -9.38
CA SER A 512 9.41 5.70 -10.25
C SER A 512 9.63 7.04 -9.55
N TYR A 513 9.61 8.14 -10.32
CA TYR A 513 9.79 9.50 -9.77
C TYR A 513 8.75 9.77 -8.67
N THR A 514 9.22 9.93 -7.44
CA THR A 514 8.38 10.19 -6.28
C THR A 514 8.69 11.59 -5.76
N GLU A 515 7.69 12.45 -5.75
CA GLU A 515 7.80 13.82 -5.27
C GLU A 515 7.08 13.97 -3.92
N TRP A 516 7.81 14.31 -2.87
CA TRP A 516 7.26 14.49 -1.54
C TRP A 516 7.20 15.98 -1.17
N GLN A 517 6.06 16.60 -1.41
CA GLN A 517 5.85 18.03 -1.14
C GLN A 517 5.55 18.30 0.33
N GLN A 518 4.89 17.37 1.01
CA GLN A 518 4.53 17.52 2.43
C GLN A 518 5.77 17.58 3.32
N GLY A 519 5.70 18.39 4.39
CA GLY A 519 6.70 18.34 5.44
C GLY A 519 6.62 17.01 6.21
N ILE A 520 7.76 16.37 6.41
CA ILE A 520 7.93 15.11 7.14
C ILE A 520 8.41 15.44 8.56
N SER A 521 7.74 14.93 9.58
CA SER A 521 8.10 15.14 10.98
C SER A 521 8.22 13.82 11.75
N GLY A 522 9.06 13.82 12.80
CA GLY A 522 9.18 12.70 13.74
C GLY A 522 10.61 12.51 14.23
N ASN A 523 10.79 11.76 15.32
CA ASN A 523 12.11 11.51 15.92
C ASN A 523 12.87 10.36 15.26
N PHE A 524 12.47 9.97 14.04
CA PHE A 524 12.96 8.78 13.35
C PHE A 524 13.70 9.13 12.07
N ARG A 525 14.43 8.15 11.54
CA ARG A 525 15.14 8.28 10.27
C ARG A 525 14.25 7.88 9.10
N LEU A 526 14.43 8.58 7.98
CA LEU A 526 13.90 8.18 6.69
C LEU A 526 15.00 7.49 5.89
N THR A 527 14.74 6.27 5.44
CA THR A 527 15.63 5.56 4.52
C THR A 527 15.06 5.66 3.11
N LYS A 528 15.89 6.10 2.17
CA LYS A 528 15.66 6.01 0.74
C LYS A 528 16.33 4.74 0.23
N ASP A 529 15.54 3.88 -0.39
CA ASP A 529 16.00 2.66 -1.07
C ASP A 529 15.33 2.51 -2.43
N GLY A 530 15.63 1.44 -3.17
CA GLY A 530 14.92 1.03 -4.37
C GLY A 530 15.81 0.53 -5.51
N GLY A 531 15.19 -0.19 -6.44
CA GLY A 531 15.83 -0.69 -7.66
C GLY A 531 15.25 -0.03 -8.93
N GLY A 532 15.82 -0.37 -10.09
CA GLY A 532 15.37 0.12 -11.39
C GLY A 532 16.37 1.07 -12.07
N ALA A 533 16.04 1.55 -13.27
CA ALA A 533 16.89 2.48 -14.00
C ALA A 533 17.08 3.79 -13.20
N ALA A 534 18.30 4.35 -13.22
CA ALA A 534 18.65 5.54 -12.45
C ALA A 534 17.75 6.75 -12.71
N SER A 535 17.12 6.84 -13.90
CA SER A 535 16.16 7.89 -14.25
C SER A 535 14.84 7.82 -13.46
N ASN A 536 14.50 6.63 -12.93
CA ASN A 536 13.18 6.37 -12.33
C ASN A 536 13.28 6.11 -10.82
N ASN A 537 14.44 5.67 -10.31
CA ASN A 537 14.67 5.46 -8.88
C ASN A 537 15.01 6.79 -8.17
N TYR A 538 14.04 7.71 -8.13
CA TYR A 538 14.25 9.09 -7.71
C TYR A 538 13.20 9.55 -6.68
N LEU A 539 13.65 9.88 -5.46
CA LEU A 539 12.85 10.55 -4.43
C LEU A 539 13.25 12.03 -4.35
N SER A 540 12.31 12.94 -4.60
CA SER A 540 12.48 14.38 -4.43
C SER A 540 11.76 14.86 -3.18
N LEU A 541 12.52 15.29 -2.17
CA LEU A 541 11.98 15.90 -0.95
C LEU A 541 11.86 17.42 -1.12
N ARG A 542 10.63 17.92 -1.04
CA ARG A 542 10.33 19.35 -1.23
C ARG A 542 9.76 20.04 0.00
N GLY A 543 9.16 19.30 0.92
CA GLY A 543 8.71 19.83 2.21
C GLY A 543 9.87 20.28 3.10
N SER A 544 9.57 21.10 4.11
CA SER A 544 10.51 21.31 5.21
C SER A 544 10.36 20.16 6.19
N ASN A 545 11.42 19.38 6.37
CA ASN A 545 11.39 18.16 7.16
C ASN A 545 12.02 18.41 8.54
N ASN A 546 11.47 17.77 9.57
CA ASN A 546 11.98 17.76 10.94
C ASN A 546 12.11 16.30 11.40
N ILE A 547 13.20 15.66 10.96
CA ILE A 547 13.48 14.23 11.16
C ILE A 547 14.90 14.02 11.67
N ALA A 548 15.15 12.87 12.31
CA ALA A 548 16.45 12.50 12.90
C ALA A 548 17.56 12.23 11.85
N GLY A 549 17.21 12.33 10.57
CA GLY A 549 18.14 12.29 9.44
C GLY A 549 17.65 11.37 8.32
N VAL A 550 18.41 11.37 7.23
CA VAL A 550 18.09 10.61 6.02
C VAL A 550 19.22 9.62 5.73
N THR A 551 18.88 8.39 5.40
CA THR A 551 19.83 7.41 4.87
C THR A 551 19.51 7.16 3.40
N VAL A 552 20.50 7.20 2.52
CA VAL A 552 20.36 6.82 1.11
C VAL A 552 21.16 5.55 0.90
N ASN A 553 20.48 4.41 0.85
CA ASN A 553 21.14 3.13 0.53
C ASN A 553 21.49 3.07 -0.96
N SER A 554 20.58 3.55 -1.81
CA SER A 554 20.69 3.44 -3.27
C SER A 554 19.79 4.47 -4.00
N GLY A 555 20.13 4.76 -5.26
CA GLY A 555 19.35 5.62 -6.14
C GLY A 555 19.58 7.12 -5.95
N LEU A 556 18.65 7.92 -6.46
CA LEU A 556 18.71 9.38 -6.45
C LEU A 556 17.84 9.95 -5.33
N LEU A 557 18.44 10.83 -4.51
CA LEU A 557 17.76 11.68 -3.54
C LEU A 557 17.89 13.15 -3.96
N GLY A 558 16.76 13.78 -4.18
CA GLY A 558 16.64 15.19 -4.54
C GLY A 558 16.17 16.01 -3.35
N TYR A 559 16.70 17.22 -3.21
CA TYR A 559 16.22 18.18 -2.22
C TYR A 559 15.93 19.54 -2.87
N LYS A 560 14.88 20.24 -2.41
CA LYS A 560 14.50 21.56 -2.94
C LYS A 560 14.87 22.74 -2.06
N ASN A 561 15.01 22.52 -0.76
CA ASN A 561 15.21 23.59 0.23
C ASN A 561 16.15 23.13 1.35
N LYS A 562 16.60 24.08 2.18
CA LYS A 562 17.53 23.88 3.30
C LYS A 562 17.11 22.79 4.29
N TYR A 563 15.81 22.67 4.55
CA TYR A 563 15.23 21.77 5.54
C TYR A 563 14.70 20.47 4.93
N ALA A 564 14.85 20.27 3.62
CA ALA A 564 14.32 19.10 2.93
C ALA A 564 14.96 17.78 3.39
N LEU A 565 16.14 17.81 4.02
CA LEU A 565 16.79 16.60 4.56
C LEU A 565 16.68 16.48 6.09
N GLY A 566 15.91 17.35 6.75
CA GLY A 566 15.82 17.39 8.21
C GLY A 566 17.00 18.11 8.85
N THR A 567 17.25 17.84 10.14
CA THR A 567 18.37 18.42 10.91
C THR A 567 19.40 17.37 11.36
N GLY A 568 19.07 16.08 11.32
CA GLY A 568 20.00 15.00 11.68
C GLY A 568 20.94 14.57 10.55
N THR A 569 21.75 13.53 10.75
CA THR A 569 22.81 13.14 9.79
C THR A 569 22.25 12.56 8.49
N LEU A 570 22.79 13.02 7.35
CA LEU A 570 22.65 12.40 6.03
C LEU A 570 23.67 11.26 5.88
N ILE A 571 23.21 10.03 5.69
CA ILE A 571 24.07 8.86 5.50
C ILE A 571 23.98 8.44 4.03
N LEU A 572 25.13 8.28 3.37
CA LEU A 572 25.23 7.90 1.97
C LEU A 572 25.90 6.53 1.85
N GLY A 573 25.16 5.54 1.35
CA GLY A 573 25.67 4.22 0.95
C GLY A 573 26.48 4.27 -0.34
N ASP A 574 26.98 3.12 -0.78
CA ASP A 574 27.71 3.01 -2.04
C ASP A 574 26.78 3.21 -3.25
N GLY A 575 27.19 4.06 -4.18
CA GLY A 575 26.39 4.45 -5.36
C GLY A 575 25.26 5.44 -5.06
N ALA A 576 25.14 5.95 -3.83
CA ALA A 576 24.13 6.94 -3.48
C ALA A 576 24.34 8.25 -4.25
N THR A 577 23.28 8.78 -4.85
CA THR A 577 23.30 10.08 -5.53
C THR A 577 22.44 11.08 -4.76
N VAL A 578 23.00 12.23 -4.38
CA VAL A 578 22.28 13.31 -3.71
C VAL A 578 22.50 14.63 -4.42
N GLY A 579 21.45 15.42 -4.64
CA GLY A 579 21.61 16.74 -5.23
C GLY A 579 20.35 17.58 -5.22
N GLN A 580 20.50 18.85 -5.60
CA GLN A 580 19.37 19.75 -5.71
C GLN A 580 18.42 19.32 -6.84
N ASP A 581 17.12 19.24 -6.55
CA ASP A 581 16.09 18.99 -7.56
C ASP A 581 15.64 20.31 -8.20
N GLY A 582 15.72 20.47 -9.52
CA GLY A 582 15.12 21.56 -10.30
C GLY A 582 15.99 22.80 -10.55
N ASN A 583 15.60 23.53 -11.60
CA ASN A 583 16.37 24.64 -12.16
C ASN A 583 16.19 25.93 -11.34
N MET A 584 17.29 26.55 -10.91
CA MET A 584 17.28 27.87 -10.27
C MET A 584 18.18 28.80 -11.08
N THR A 585 17.57 29.79 -11.74
CA THR A 585 18.22 30.62 -12.77
C THR A 585 19.01 31.81 -12.23
N SER A 586 19.11 32.00 -10.90
CA SER A 586 19.78 33.16 -10.29
C SER A 586 20.61 32.81 -9.03
N TYR A 587 21.77 33.46 -8.89
CA TYR A 587 22.68 33.32 -7.75
C TYR A 587 22.55 34.55 -6.83
N THR A 588 21.66 34.49 -5.84
CA THR A 588 21.61 35.46 -4.73
C THR A 588 21.99 34.76 -3.41
N GLY A 589 22.33 35.53 -2.37
CA GLY A 589 22.68 34.99 -1.04
C GLY A 589 21.52 34.23 -0.37
N GLU A 590 20.28 34.69 -0.58
CA GLU A 590 19.06 33.99 -0.14
C GLU A 590 18.92 32.62 -0.84
N VAL A 591 19.19 32.55 -2.15
CA VAL A 591 19.17 31.29 -2.91
C VAL A 591 20.30 30.34 -2.46
N GLN A 592 21.40 30.85 -1.89
CA GLN A 592 22.44 30.00 -1.28
C GLN A 592 21.97 29.37 0.04
N ALA A 593 21.26 30.12 0.88
CA ALA A 593 20.69 29.60 2.12
C ALA A 593 19.73 28.43 1.84
N ASP A 594 18.88 28.55 0.83
CA ASP A 594 17.95 27.49 0.40
C ASP A 594 18.65 26.26 -0.20
N ARG A 595 19.86 26.42 -0.74
CA ARG A 595 20.71 25.34 -1.28
C ARG A 595 21.58 24.65 -0.23
N THR A 596 21.66 25.22 0.97
CA THR A 596 22.59 24.75 2.00
C THR A 596 21.96 23.62 2.80
N VAL A 597 22.49 22.42 2.65
CA VAL A 597 22.18 21.32 3.57
C VAL A 597 23.02 21.52 4.83
N ALA A 598 22.36 21.74 5.97
CA ALA A 598 23.03 22.00 7.26
C ALA A 598 23.43 20.72 8.02
N ASN A 599 23.01 19.57 7.51
CA ASN A 599 23.22 18.27 8.11
C ASN A 599 24.69 17.85 8.06
N ASN A 600 25.14 17.13 9.09
CA ASN A 600 26.35 16.33 8.99
C ASN A 600 26.14 15.22 7.94
N ILE A 601 27.20 14.86 7.23
CA ILE A 601 27.19 13.83 6.18
C ILE A 601 28.12 12.69 6.60
N SER A 602 27.63 11.46 6.52
CA SER A 602 28.43 10.25 6.73
C SER A 602 28.44 9.44 5.43
N ILE A 603 29.61 9.25 4.83
CA ILE A 603 29.80 8.59 3.54
C ILE A 603 30.37 7.18 3.79
N LEU A 604 29.54 6.16 3.58
CA LEU A 604 29.88 4.75 3.81
C LEU A 604 30.46 4.06 2.56
N GLY A 605 30.18 4.59 1.37
CA GLY A 605 30.66 4.08 0.08
C GLY A 605 31.00 5.22 -0.90
N ASN A 606 31.11 4.94 -2.19
CA ASN A 606 31.28 5.99 -3.20
C ASN A 606 29.94 6.72 -3.40
N ALA A 607 29.98 8.02 -3.65
CA ALA A 607 28.77 8.83 -3.76
C ALA A 607 28.85 9.86 -4.88
N VAL A 608 27.69 10.17 -5.44
CA VAL A 608 27.54 11.22 -6.46
C VAL A 608 26.87 12.43 -5.83
N PHE A 609 27.48 13.60 -5.99
CA PHE A 609 26.93 14.86 -5.50
C PHE A 609 26.51 15.74 -6.68
N GLY A 610 25.20 15.95 -6.80
CA GLY A 610 24.53 16.61 -7.91
C GLY A 610 23.76 15.64 -8.79
N LEU A 611 22.62 16.11 -9.31
CA LEU A 611 21.76 15.34 -10.21
C LEU A 611 22.10 15.54 -11.70
N GLY A 612 23.11 16.35 -12.02
CA GLY A 612 23.57 16.54 -13.40
C GLY A 612 22.65 17.37 -14.29
N GLN A 613 21.64 18.06 -13.74
CA GLN A 613 20.70 18.90 -14.50
C GLN A 613 21.44 20.14 -15.05
N ALA A 614 21.80 20.09 -16.33
CA ALA A 614 22.54 21.14 -17.03
C ALA A 614 21.71 21.71 -18.19
N THR A 615 20.83 22.67 -17.90
CA THR A 615 20.30 23.61 -18.89
C THR A 615 20.23 25.02 -18.31
N GLY A 616 21.34 25.76 -18.45
CA GLY A 616 21.36 27.23 -18.35
C GLY A 616 21.74 27.88 -17.02
N GLY A 617 22.11 27.13 -15.97
CA GLY A 617 22.53 27.71 -14.69
C GLY A 617 23.53 26.84 -13.92
N ASN A 618 24.49 27.47 -13.25
CA ASN A 618 25.46 26.84 -12.33
C ASN A 618 24.72 26.25 -11.12
N SER A 619 24.13 25.07 -11.27
CA SER A 619 23.63 24.31 -10.13
C SER A 619 24.84 23.89 -9.29
N ILE A 620 24.95 24.44 -8.08
CA ILE A 620 26.05 24.24 -7.12
C ILE A 620 25.44 23.70 -5.83
N ASN A 621 26.02 22.63 -5.29
CA ASN A 621 25.63 22.09 -3.99
C ASN A 621 26.43 22.76 -2.86
N PHE A 622 25.77 23.08 -1.75
CA PHE A 622 26.40 23.62 -0.55
C PHE A 622 26.05 22.75 0.65
N PHE A 623 27.08 22.27 1.36
CA PHE A 623 26.91 21.53 2.60
C PHE A 623 27.70 22.21 3.70
N SER A 624 27.05 22.50 4.82
CA SER A 624 27.66 23.24 5.93
C SER A 624 27.95 22.39 7.16
N GLY A 625 27.32 21.21 7.29
CA GLY A 625 27.70 20.23 8.31
C GLY A 625 29.04 19.55 8.00
N GLY A 626 29.59 18.86 8.99
CA GLY A 626 30.81 18.07 8.82
C GLY A 626 30.60 16.88 7.90
N VAL A 627 31.66 16.43 7.22
CA VAL A 627 31.67 15.25 6.36
C VAL A 627 32.59 14.20 6.97
N ASP A 628 32.07 13.01 7.23
CA ASP A 628 32.82 11.85 7.69
C ASP A 628 32.95 10.84 6.55
N LEU A 629 34.18 10.50 6.15
CA LEU A 629 34.48 9.51 5.11
C LEU A 629 34.51 8.07 5.67
N ASN A 630 34.25 7.89 6.96
CA ASN A 630 34.17 6.61 7.67
C ASN A 630 35.40 5.73 7.46
N ASN A 631 36.59 6.28 7.67
CA ASN A 631 37.88 5.58 7.61
C ASN A 631 38.17 4.84 6.29
N GLY A 632 37.51 5.23 5.20
CA GLY A 632 37.79 4.70 3.87
C GLY A 632 38.19 5.80 2.91
N THR A 633 38.92 5.42 1.86
CA THR A 633 39.07 6.26 0.68
C THR A 633 37.76 6.25 -0.12
N ARG A 634 37.13 7.41 -0.30
CA ARG A 634 35.82 7.57 -0.95
C ARG A 634 35.92 8.32 -2.26
N THR A 635 35.34 7.75 -3.31
CA THR A 635 35.14 8.48 -4.57
C THR A 635 33.89 9.34 -4.46
N LEU A 636 34.11 10.64 -4.59
CA LEU A 636 33.12 11.69 -4.74
C LEU A 636 33.02 12.07 -6.21
N THR A 637 32.01 11.56 -6.90
CA THR A 637 31.70 11.99 -8.26
C THR A 637 30.85 13.26 -8.21
N LEU A 638 31.30 14.31 -8.88
CA LEU A 638 30.61 15.58 -8.95
C LEU A 638 29.64 15.56 -10.14
N GLY A 639 28.34 15.37 -9.90
CA GLY A 639 27.29 15.68 -10.88
C GLY A 639 27.07 17.18 -11.06
N ASN A 640 27.43 17.96 -10.03
CA ASN A 640 27.42 19.41 -9.99
C ASN A 640 28.62 19.91 -9.16
N SER A 641 29.07 21.14 -9.37
CA SER A 641 30.08 21.74 -8.49
C SER A 641 29.58 21.74 -7.05
N THR A 642 30.45 21.41 -6.11
CA THR A 642 30.06 21.14 -4.72
C THR A 642 30.98 21.89 -3.74
N THR A 643 30.41 22.44 -2.69
CA THR A 643 31.14 23.10 -1.60
C THR A 643 30.86 22.41 -0.28
N PHE A 644 31.93 22.01 0.41
CA PHE A 644 31.90 21.57 1.80
C PHE A 644 32.50 22.67 2.68
N SER A 645 31.62 23.30 3.47
CA SER A 645 32.02 24.34 4.42
C SER A 645 32.39 23.79 5.79
N GLY A 646 31.85 22.62 6.14
CA GLY A 646 32.23 21.91 7.36
C GLY A 646 33.58 21.19 7.22
N VAL A 647 34.04 20.61 8.33
CA VAL A 647 35.25 19.77 8.38
C VAL A 647 34.97 18.43 7.70
N VAL A 648 35.81 18.06 6.73
CA VAL A 648 35.93 16.71 6.18
C VAL A 648 36.92 15.93 7.04
N SER A 649 36.54 14.73 7.48
CA SER A 649 37.25 13.93 8.47
C SER A 649 37.34 12.45 8.06
N ASN A 650 38.36 11.78 8.60
CA ASN A 650 38.66 10.35 8.42
C ASN A 650 38.96 9.92 6.98
N GLY A 651 39.69 8.81 6.77
CA GLY A 651 39.90 8.21 5.45
C GLY A 651 40.61 9.09 4.41
N GLY A 652 40.19 8.97 3.16
CA GLY A 652 40.77 9.63 1.98
C GLY A 652 39.74 10.04 0.93
N LEU A 653 40.10 10.97 0.06
CA LEU A 653 39.17 11.58 -0.90
C LEU A 653 39.65 11.35 -2.34
N VAL A 654 38.80 10.76 -3.18
CA VAL A 654 38.98 10.78 -4.64
C VAL A 654 37.89 11.67 -5.22
N VAL A 655 38.25 12.71 -5.95
CA VAL A 655 37.30 13.63 -6.57
C VAL A 655 37.28 13.38 -8.07
N ASP A 656 36.10 13.07 -8.59
CA ASP A 656 35.89 12.75 -9.99
C ASP A 656 34.81 13.67 -10.57
N ASN A 657 35.03 14.22 -11.75
CA ASN A 657 34.03 15.01 -12.48
C ASN A 657 33.06 14.14 -13.31
N GLY A 658 33.28 12.82 -13.34
CA GLY A 658 32.56 11.88 -14.20
C GLY A 658 32.87 12.08 -15.69
N THR A 659 31.95 11.69 -16.56
CA THR A 659 32.11 11.67 -18.03
C THR A 659 31.67 12.96 -18.74
N GLY A 660 31.34 14.03 -18.01
CA GLY A 660 30.82 15.28 -18.58
C GLY A 660 31.91 16.18 -19.18
N ASN A 661 31.61 16.86 -20.28
CA ASN A 661 32.54 17.73 -21.03
C ASN A 661 32.83 19.11 -20.39
N GLY A 662 32.50 19.34 -19.12
CA GLY A 662 32.71 20.63 -18.44
C GLY A 662 33.41 20.48 -17.10
N SER A 663 34.32 21.38 -16.76
CA SER A 663 35.04 21.35 -15.48
C SER A 663 34.10 21.68 -14.31
N ARG A 664 34.06 20.82 -13.29
CA ARG A 664 33.38 21.07 -12.02
C ARG A 664 34.40 21.24 -10.90
N TYR A 665 33.98 21.91 -9.84
CA TYR A 665 34.84 22.11 -8.67
C TYR A 665 34.33 21.41 -7.42
N LEU A 666 35.28 20.98 -6.58
CA LEU A 666 35.04 20.75 -5.17
C LEU A 666 35.72 21.87 -4.38
N ALA A 667 34.94 22.58 -3.57
CA ALA A 667 35.42 23.62 -2.68
C ALA A 667 35.46 23.11 -1.24
N LEU A 668 36.63 23.25 -0.61
CA LEU A 668 36.88 22.87 0.77
C LEU A 668 37.30 24.11 1.56
N SER A 669 36.49 24.52 2.54
CA SER A 669 36.80 25.68 3.38
C SER A 669 37.12 25.37 4.84
N GLY A 670 36.63 24.25 5.37
CA GLY A 670 37.03 23.76 6.69
C GLY A 670 38.51 23.39 6.76
N ALA A 671 39.09 23.48 7.96
CA ALA A 671 40.36 22.84 8.27
C ALA A 671 40.11 21.34 8.40
N ASN A 672 40.39 20.59 7.34
CA ASN A 672 40.04 19.19 7.22
C ASN A 672 41.04 18.29 7.96
N THR A 673 40.60 17.12 8.39
CA THR A 673 41.37 16.21 9.27
C THR A 673 41.59 14.82 8.69
N TYR A 674 41.06 14.52 7.50
CA TYR A 674 41.36 13.27 6.79
C TYR A 674 42.85 13.17 6.45
N SER A 675 43.37 11.94 6.38
CA SER A 675 44.82 11.68 6.38
C SER A 675 45.33 10.82 5.22
N GLU A 676 44.46 10.11 4.50
CA GLU A 676 44.87 9.25 3.36
C GLU A 676 45.05 10.05 2.04
N GLY A 677 44.80 11.36 2.06
CA GLY A 677 45.06 12.28 0.95
C GLY A 677 43.88 12.53 0.03
N THR A 678 44.14 13.29 -1.04
CA THR A 678 43.18 13.68 -2.08
C THR A 678 43.69 13.31 -3.46
N THR A 679 42.89 12.62 -4.27
CA THR A 679 43.20 12.32 -5.68
C THR A 679 42.20 13.00 -6.60
N LEU A 680 42.68 13.64 -7.66
CA LEU A 680 41.85 14.35 -8.64
C LEU A 680 41.83 13.61 -9.97
N LEU A 681 40.63 13.35 -10.47
CA LEU A 681 40.36 12.70 -11.76
C LEU A 681 39.64 13.68 -12.71
N ASN A 682 39.62 13.37 -14.01
CA ASN A 682 38.72 13.96 -15.03
C ASN A 682 38.47 15.50 -14.96
N ASN A 683 39.45 16.37 -15.22
CA ASN A 683 39.25 17.84 -15.28
C ASN A 683 38.62 18.49 -14.02
N VAL A 684 38.85 17.93 -12.82
CA VAL A 684 38.38 18.53 -11.55
C VAL A 684 39.17 19.79 -11.19
N TYR A 685 38.45 20.79 -10.70
CA TYR A 685 39.05 21.93 -10.01
C TYR A 685 38.92 21.81 -8.49
N MET A 686 40.04 21.76 -7.78
CA MET A 686 40.05 21.84 -6.31
C MET A 686 40.18 23.27 -5.86
N ASN A 687 39.17 23.74 -5.12
CA ASN A 687 39.15 25.08 -4.56
C ASN A 687 39.43 24.99 -3.05
N VAL A 688 40.53 25.59 -2.60
CA VAL A 688 40.93 25.59 -1.19
C VAL A 688 40.81 26.99 -0.59
N TYR A 689 40.20 27.09 0.60
CA TYR A 689 39.97 28.35 1.29
C TYR A 689 40.73 28.48 2.61
N SER A 690 41.40 27.42 3.08
CA SER A 690 42.22 27.42 4.30
C SER A 690 43.48 26.57 4.11
N ASP A 691 44.50 26.81 4.95
CA ASP A 691 45.77 26.07 4.94
C ASP A 691 45.59 24.57 5.23
N GLY A 692 44.55 24.21 6.00
CA GLY A 692 44.18 22.83 6.33
C GLY A 692 43.15 22.22 5.38
N ALA A 693 42.80 22.87 4.25
CA ALA A 693 41.71 22.41 3.39
C ALA A 693 41.94 21.03 2.76
N LEU A 694 43.17 20.54 2.69
CA LEU A 694 43.49 19.23 2.09
C LEU A 694 43.79 18.12 3.11
N GLY A 695 43.51 18.37 4.40
CA GLY A 695 43.88 17.44 5.45
C GLY A 695 45.40 17.29 5.57
N THR A 696 45.85 16.14 6.06
CA THR A 696 47.29 15.87 6.28
C THR A 696 47.93 14.98 5.21
N GLY A 697 47.13 14.34 4.36
CA GLY A 697 47.63 13.46 3.30
C GLY A 697 48.10 14.19 2.04
N SER A 698 48.60 13.45 1.04
CA SER A 698 49.08 14.01 -0.23
C SER A 698 47.95 14.44 -1.17
N LEU A 699 48.21 15.40 -2.06
CA LEU A 699 47.36 15.76 -3.19
C LEU A 699 47.92 15.15 -4.50
N THR A 700 47.14 14.31 -5.17
CA THR A 700 47.53 13.61 -6.40
C THR A 700 46.72 14.08 -7.59
N PHE A 701 47.39 14.50 -8.67
CA PHE A 701 46.79 14.89 -9.94
C PHE A 701 46.89 13.74 -10.95
N SER A 702 45.81 12.97 -11.08
CA SER A 702 45.74 11.81 -11.99
C SER A 702 44.86 12.05 -13.22
N GLY A 703 43.99 13.07 -13.21
CA GLY A 703 43.23 13.51 -14.38
C GLY A 703 43.97 14.52 -15.26
N THR A 704 43.55 14.62 -16.53
CA THR A 704 43.95 15.73 -17.40
C THR A 704 43.28 17.04 -16.96
N ASN A 705 43.96 18.17 -17.12
CA ASN A 705 43.52 19.54 -16.75
C ASN A 705 42.99 19.72 -15.31
N ALA A 706 43.37 18.83 -14.39
CA ALA A 706 43.05 19.02 -12.99
C ALA A 706 43.77 20.26 -12.46
N SER A 707 43.06 21.10 -11.70
CA SER A 707 43.59 22.38 -11.22
C SER A 707 43.44 22.53 -9.72
N LEU A 708 44.46 23.09 -9.05
CA LEU A 708 44.37 23.55 -7.67
C LEU A 708 44.26 25.07 -7.66
N ARG A 709 43.27 25.58 -6.91
CA ARG A 709 42.94 27.01 -6.88
C ARG A 709 42.80 27.51 -5.45
N ALA A 710 43.55 28.56 -5.11
CA ALA A 710 43.43 29.24 -3.82
C ALA A 710 42.38 30.36 -3.87
N ALA A 711 41.60 30.49 -2.79
CA ALA A 711 40.64 31.57 -2.60
C ALA A 711 41.21 32.76 -1.81
N ASN A 712 42.20 32.48 -0.96
CA ASN A 712 42.86 33.40 -0.03
C ASN A 712 44.37 33.24 -0.17
N ASN A 713 45.16 33.95 0.63
CA ASN A 713 46.56 33.55 0.81
C ASN A 713 46.59 32.18 1.48
N ILE A 714 47.14 31.18 0.80
CA ILE A 714 47.12 29.78 1.26
C ILE A 714 48.53 29.23 1.35
N THR A 715 48.83 28.56 2.46
CA THR A 715 50.04 27.77 2.63
C THR A 715 49.67 26.30 2.82
N LEU A 716 50.00 25.46 1.84
CA LEU A 716 49.75 24.01 1.92
C LEU A 716 51.03 23.26 2.30
N ALA A 717 50.92 22.44 3.34
CA ALA A 717 52.00 21.54 3.77
C ALA A 717 51.96 20.17 3.03
N ASN A 718 50.87 19.88 2.32
CA ASN A 718 50.63 18.60 1.67
C ASN A 718 51.69 18.30 0.60
N ALA A 719 52.20 17.07 0.59
CA ALA A 719 52.97 16.56 -0.56
C ALA A 719 52.08 16.53 -1.82
N ILE A 720 52.64 16.80 -2.98
CA ILE A 720 51.90 16.85 -4.26
C ILE A 720 52.50 15.86 -5.26
N VAL A 721 51.65 15.04 -5.87
CA VAL A 721 52.04 14.09 -6.90
C VAL A 721 51.44 14.50 -8.24
N LEU A 722 52.29 14.81 -9.22
CA LEU A 722 51.92 15.19 -10.58
C LEU A 722 52.04 13.99 -11.52
N ASN A 723 50.97 13.20 -11.70
CA ASN A 723 50.97 12.14 -12.72
C ASN A 723 50.69 12.72 -14.12
N ASN A 724 49.94 13.81 -14.18
CA ASN A 724 49.71 14.63 -15.36
C ASN A 724 50.11 16.08 -15.09
N THR A 725 50.15 16.91 -16.15
CA THR A 725 50.34 18.35 -15.98
C THR A 725 49.21 18.94 -15.14
N ALA A 726 49.57 19.50 -13.98
CA ALA A 726 48.65 20.17 -13.10
C ALA A 726 48.70 21.68 -13.33
N THR A 727 47.53 22.30 -13.37
CA THR A 727 47.42 23.76 -13.36
C THR A 727 47.30 24.23 -11.92
N VAL A 728 48.24 25.04 -11.47
CA VAL A 728 48.11 25.79 -10.21
C VAL A 728 47.67 27.19 -10.56
N ASP A 729 46.43 27.49 -10.20
CA ASP A 729 45.74 28.71 -10.55
C ASP A 729 45.19 29.39 -9.28
N PHE A 730 44.58 30.55 -9.44
CA PHE A 730 44.09 31.37 -8.34
C PHE A 730 42.70 31.84 -8.67
N MET A 731 41.78 31.77 -7.71
CA MET A 731 40.41 32.25 -7.95
C MET A 731 40.34 33.78 -8.01
N ASN A 732 41.34 34.46 -7.46
CA ASN A 732 41.46 35.91 -7.45
C ASN A 732 42.90 36.33 -7.77
N SER A 733 43.07 37.39 -8.55
CA SER A 733 44.36 37.92 -9.01
C SER A 733 45.27 38.47 -7.89
N ALA A 734 44.77 38.57 -6.66
CA ALA A 734 45.44 39.19 -5.51
C ALA A 734 45.87 38.23 -4.37
N THR A 735 45.74 36.91 -4.57
CA THR A 735 46.01 35.91 -3.50
C THR A 735 47.26 35.10 -3.81
N ASP A 736 48.22 35.02 -2.89
CA ASP A 736 49.46 34.26 -3.05
C ASP A 736 49.30 32.82 -2.52
N MET A 737 50.01 31.85 -3.10
CA MET A 737 49.99 30.44 -2.67
C MET A 737 51.40 29.97 -2.39
N THR A 738 51.61 29.30 -1.26
CA THR A 738 52.86 28.64 -0.91
C THR A 738 52.64 27.14 -0.81
N LEU A 739 53.44 26.36 -1.54
CA LEU A 739 53.45 24.91 -1.51
C LEU A 739 54.74 24.44 -0.81
N ASN A 740 54.60 24.05 0.46
CA ASN A 740 55.74 23.64 1.31
C ASN A 740 56.03 22.14 1.24
N GLY A 741 55.03 21.32 0.90
CA GLY A 741 55.24 19.89 0.69
C GLY A 741 56.07 19.61 -0.56
N GLN A 742 56.71 18.43 -0.59
CA GLN A 742 57.45 17.95 -1.75
C GLN A 742 56.51 17.74 -2.94
N ILE A 743 56.91 18.20 -4.12
CA ILE A 743 56.24 17.97 -5.40
C ILE A 743 57.02 16.90 -6.18
N THR A 744 56.36 15.79 -6.55
CA THR A 744 56.94 14.66 -7.30
C THR A 744 56.13 14.33 -8.55
N GLY A 745 56.61 13.38 -9.36
CA GLY A 745 55.85 12.79 -10.48
C GLY A 745 56.34 13.23 -11.86
N SER A 746 55.81 12.61 -12.91
CA SER A 746 56.23 12.83 -14.30
C SER A 746 55.57 14.04 -14.97
N GLY A 747 54.48 14.55 -14.40
CA GLY A 747 53.71 15.68 -14.91
C GLY A 747 54.41 17.04 -14.74
N GLY A 748 53.96 18.03 -15.52
CA GLY A 748 54.45 19.41 -15.43
C GLY A 748 53.66 20.28 -14.47
N LEU A 749 54.25 21.41 -14.09
CA LEU A 749 53.59 22.47 -13.32
C LEU A 749 53.22 23.65 -14.24
N LEU A 750 51.95 24.01 -14.32
CA LEU A 750 51.48 25.17 -15.08
C LEU A 750 50.94 26.26 -14.14
N LYS A 751 51.51 27.46 -14.19
CA LYS A 751 51.10 28.65 -13.42
C LYS A 751 50.46 29.68 -14.35
N THR A 752 49.18 30.01 -14.15
CA THR A 752 48.41 30.82 -15.12
C THR A 752 48.01 32.22 -14.65
N ASN A 753 47.79 32.46 -13.37
CA ASN A 753 47.29 33.75 -12.87
C ASN A 753 48.41 34.80 -12.63
N SER A 754 48.08 36.06 -12.32
CA SER A 754 49.04 37.13 -12.00
C SER A 754 49.66 37.07 -10.59
N ALA A 755 49.07 36.34 -9.65
CA ALA A 755 49.54 36.27 -8.25
C ALA A 755 50.88 35.51 -8.08
N ARG A 756 51.45 35.46 -6.87
CA ARG A 756 52.68 34.73 -6.58
C ARG A 756 52.41 33.28 -6.19
N LEU A 757 53.16 32.36 -6.79
CA LEU A 757 53.29 30.97 -6.35
C LEU A 757 54.69 30.78 -5.78
N THR A 758 54.80 30.32 -4.52
CA THR A 758 56.07 29.98 -3.89
C THR A 758 56.19 28.47 -3.72
N LEU A 759 57.26 27.87 -4.23
CA LEU A 759 57.60 26.47 -4.02
C LEU A 759 58.66 26.37 -2.92
N GLY A 760 58.21 26.04 -1.70
CA GLY A 760 59.05 25.98 -0.50
C GLY A 760 59.73 24.63 -0.27
N GLY A 761 59.12 23.53 -0.72
CA GLY A 761 59.66 22.18 -0.58
C GLY A 761 60.75 21.84 -1.60
N ALA A 762 61.65 20.91 -1.26
CA ALA A 762 62.55 20.30 -2.23
C ALA A 762 61.74 19.35 -3.14
N ASN A 763 61.83 19.54 -4.44
CA ASN A 763 60.92 18.91 -5.41
C ASN A 763 61.67 17.98 -6.37
N SER A 764 60.98 17.00 -6.93
CA SER A 764 61.54 16.00 -7.85
C SER A 764 60.60 15.65 -9.01
N TYR A 765 59.71 16.56 -9.40
CA TYR A 765 58.87 16.39 -10.58
C TYR A 765 59.69 16.57 -11.86
N SER A 766 59.39 15.81 -12.92
CA SER A 766 60.22 15.78 -14.14
C SER A 766 59.57 16.41 -15.38
N GLY A 767 58.29 16.78 -15.34
CA GLY A 767 57.57 17.31 -16.50
C GLY A 767 57.85 18.79 -16.84
N GLY A 768 58.75 19.45 -16.10
CA GLY A 768 59.09 20.87 -16.27
C GLY A 768 58.06 21.84 -15.70
N THR A 769 58.21 23.12 -15.99
CA THR A 769 57.35 24.19 -15.46
C THR A 769 57.05 25.25 -16.52
N THR A 770 55.80 25.66 -16.61
CA THR A 770 55.36 26.77 -17.45
C THR A 770 54.78 27.87 -16.58
N ILE A 771 55.34 29.07 -16.69
CA ILE A 771 54.86 30.29 -16.05
C ILE A 771 54.17 31.11 -17.13
N ALA A 772 52.86 30.94 -17.29
CA ALA A 772 52.09 31.69 -18.28
C ALA A 772 51.85 33.15 -17.82
N ALA A 773 51.68 33.38 -16.51
CA ALA A 773 51.63 34.73 -15.94
C ALA A 773 52.01 34.75 -14.44
N GLY A 774 52.14 35.95 -13.88
CA GLY A 774 52.44 36.19 -12.47
C GLY A 774 53.88 35.86 -12.08
N THR A 775 54.12 35.65 -10.79
CA THR A 775 55.46 35.34 -10.27
C THR A 775 55.52 33.91 -9.75
N LEU A 776 56.55 33.16 -10.15
CA LEU A 776 56.96 31.92 -9.51
C LEU A 776 58.23 32.17 -8.67
N ILE A 777 58.19 31.81 -7.40
CA ILE A 777 59.32 31.93 -6.47
C ILE A 777 59.76 30.52 -6.07
N GLY A 778 61.06 30.26 -6.14
CA GLY A 778 61.63 29.00 -5.70
C GLY A 778 63.15 29.05 -5.54
N THR A 779 63.74 27.88 -5.42
CA THR A 779 65.19 27.65 -5.34
C THR A 779 65.59 26.61 -6.38
N THR A 780 66.89 26.39 -6.55
CA THR A 780 67.43 25.27 -7.33
C THR A 780 67.02 23.89 -6.80
N ALA A 781 66.55 23.78 -5.54
CA ALA A 781 66.01 22.54 -4.98
C ALA A 781 64.50 22.38 -5.24
N SER A 782 63.74 23.47 -5.38
CA SER A 782 62.28 23.43 -5.55
C SER A 782 61.81 23.57 -7.00
N LEU A 783 62.62 24.15 -7.88
CA LEU A 783 62.33 24.27 -9.30
C LEU A 783 63.01 23.13 -10.05
N GLN A 784 62.27 22.41 -10.91
CA GLN A 784 62.77 21.23 -11.63
C GLN A 784 62.47 21.30 -13.13
N GLY A 785 63.33 20.68 -13.95
CA GLY A 785 63.16 20.52 -15.40
C GLY A 785 63.33 21.80 -16.22
N ALA A 786 62.85 21.81 -17.46
CA ALA A 786 62.84 23.03 -18.29
C ALA A 786 61.78 24.02 -17.79
N ILE A 787 62.07 25.33 -17.84
CA ILE A 787 61.11 26.40 -17.52
C ILE A 787 60.76 27.19 -18.79
N THR A 788 59.48 27.26 -19.12
CA THR A 788 58.94 28.27 -20.04
C THR A 788 58.43 29.44 -19.23
N ASN A 789 59.19 30.53 -19.16
CA ASN A 789 58.89 31.72 -18.37
C ASN A 789 58.32 32.84 -19.24
N ASN A 790 57.00 33.08 -19.16
CA ASN A 790 56.33 34.23 -19.79
C ASN A 790 55.84 35.25 -18.75
N GLY A 791 56.12 35.05 -17.46
CA GLY A 791 55.77 35.94 -16.35
C GLY A 791 57.03 36.47 -15.65
N ALA A 792 57.16 36.16 -14.37
CA ALA A 792 58.34 36.44 -13.58
C ALA A 792 58.82 35.18 -12.85
N LEU A 793 60.11 34.88 -12.94
CA LEU A 793 60.76 33.80 -12.20
C LEU A 793 61.72 34.42 -11.18
N THR A 794 61.59 34.06 -9.91
CA THR A 794 62.51 34.48 -8.86
C THR A 794 63.20 33.28 -8.22
N PHE A 795 64.53 33.24 -8.33
CA PHE A 795 65.35 32.40 -7.48
C PHE A 795 65.63 33.13 -6.17
N ASN A 796 64.92 32.73 -5.11
CA ASN A 796 65.13 33.20 -3.74
C ASN A 796 66.08 32.24 -3.01
N GLN A 797 67.37 32.34 -3.30
CA GLN A 797 68.35 31.30 -3.00
C GLN A 797 69.19 31.64 -1.76
N ALA A 798 68.94 30.99 -0.63
CA ALA A 798 69.75 31.14 0.59
C ALA A 798 71.02 30.27 0.57
N SER A 799 70.89 29.01 0.14
CA SER A 799 71.99 28.04 0.03
C SER A 799 72.39 27.87 -1.44
N SER A 800 73.67 27.84 -1.78
CA SER A 800 74.10 27.75 -3.19
C SER A 800 73.64 26.44 -3.88
N GLY A 801 73.33 26.51 -5.18
CA GLY A 801 73.01 25.33 -5.98
C GLY A 801 73.02 25.57 -7.49
N THR A 802 72.93 24.48 -8.25
CA THR A 802 72.96 24.49 -9.72
C THR A 802 71.58 24.22 -10.30
N TYR A 803 71.18 25.00 -11.30
CA TYR A 803 69.98 24.80 -12.09
C TYR A 803 70.36 24.38 -13.52
N GLY A 804 70.13 23.11 -13.84
CA GLY A 804 70.48 22.52 -15.14
C GLY A 804 69.37 22.57 -16.19
N GLY A 805 68.19 23.07 -15.86
CA GLY A 805 67.09 23.21 -16.81
C GLY A 805 67.26 24.40 -17.73
N VAL A 806 66.80 24.28 -18.98
CA VAL A 806 66.71 25.42 -19.91
C VAL A 806 65.58 26.35 -19.48
N ILE A 807 65.87 27.63 -19.32
CA ILE A 807 64.87 28.69 -19.13
C ILE A 807 64.63 29.39 -20.48
N SER A 808 63.37 29.48 -20.90
CA SER A 808 62.93 30.08 -22.17
C SER A 808 61.76 31.03 -21.96
N GLY A 809 61.30 31.73 -23.01
CA GLY A 809 60.12 32.62 -22.96
C GLY A 809 60.45 34.11 -22.84
N THR A 810 59.43 34.94 -22.60
CA THR A 810 59.56 36.41 -22.61
C THR A 810 59.62 37.05 -21.22
N GLY A 811 59.47 36.25 -20.17
CA GLY A 811 59.37 36.68 -18.78
C GLY A 811 60.69 37.09 -18.16
N THR A 812 60.60 37.78 -17.01
CA THR A 812 61.75 38.29 -16.26
C THR A 812 62.35 37.23 -15.33
N LEU A 813 63.65 37.35 -15.03
CA LEU A 813 64.35 36.52 -14.06
C LEU A 813 64.95 37.38 -12.94
N SER A 814 64.72 37.02 -11.68
CA SER A 814 65.30 37.71 -10.52
C SER A 814 66.08 36.74 -9.63
N LYS A 815 67.27 37.14 -9.21
CA LYS A 815 68.09 36.45 -8.22
C LYS A 815 68.15 37.27 -6.94
N THR A 816 67.73 36.66 -5.84
CA THR A 816 67.70 37.27 -4.50
C THR A 816 68.31 36.34 -3.46
N ASN A 817 68.55 36.86 -2.24
CA ASN A 817 69.14 36.16 -1.10
C ASN A 817 70.62 35.76 -1.30
N THR A 818 71.30 35.32 -0.25
CA THR A 818 72.78 35.31 -0.19
C THR A 818 73.47 34.19 -0.96
N GLY A 819 72.80 33.08 -1.23
CA GLY A 819 73.36 31.91 -1.91
C GLY A 819 73.60 32.14 -3.40
N SER A 820 74.36 31.24 -4.04
CA SER A 820 74.63 31.28 -5.48
C SER A 820 73.63 30.44 -6.28
N VAL A 821 73.20 30.93 -7.44
CA VAL A 821 72.53 30.10 -8.47
C VAL A 821 73.49 29.94 -9.64
N THR A 822 73.88 28.71 -9.93
CA THR A 822 74.65 28.35 -11.13
C THR A 822 73.70 27.93 -12.24
N LEU A 823 73.62 28.69 -13.33
CA LEU A 823 72.92 28.30 -14.55
C LEU A 823 73.88 27.54 -15.45
N SER A 824 73.60 26.25 -15.68
CA SER A 824 74.47 25.35 -16.46
C SER A 824 73.91 24.94 -17.81
N ALA A 825 72.86 25.61 -18.28
CA ALA A 825 72.21 25.37 -19.55
C ALA A 825 72.16 26.63 -20.41
N THR A 826 72.00 26.47 -21.72
CA THR A 826 71.77 27.56 -22.66
C THR A 826 70.36 28.10 -22.49
N ASN A 827 70.18 29.18 -21.72
CA ASN A 827 68.88 29.81 -21.53
C ASN A 827 68.57 30.79 -22.66
N SER A 828 67.33 30.73 -23.15
CA SER A 828 66.87 31.49 -24.32
C SER A 828 65.80 32.54 -23.99
N TYR A 829 65.50 32.76 -22.70
CA TYR A 829 64.52 33.78 -22.31
C TYR A 829 65.02 35.19 -22.66
N SER A 830 64.09 36.05 -23.08
CA SER A 830 64.40 37.41 -23.54
C SER A 830 64.08 38.52 -22.54
N GLY A 831 63.29 38.24 -21.51
CA GLY A 831 62.99 39.21 -20.46
C GLY A 831 64.21 39.53 -19.59
N ALA A 832 64.16 40.68 -18.91
CA ALA A 832 65.31 41.18 -18.14
C ALA A 832 65.67 40.26 -16.96
N THR A 833 66.97 40.14 -16.72
CA THR A 833 67.58 39.48 -15.56
C THR A 833 67.95 40.52 -14.51
N THR A 834 67.55 40.36 -13.25
CA THR A 834 67.95 41.22 -12.13
C THR A 834 68.68 40.42 -11.07
N VAL A 835 69.86 40.88 -10.65
CA VAL A 835 70.64 40.26 -9.57
C VAL A 835 70.70 41.24 -8.40
N SER A 836 69.88 41.01 -7.38
CA SER A 836 69.75 41.94 -6.24
C SER A 836 70.65 41.58 -5.07
N GLN A 837 70.89 40.28 -4.84
CA GLN A 837 71.71 39.76 -3.74
C GLN A 837 72.32 38.39 -4.08
N GLY A 838 73.43 38.04 -3.43
CA GLY A 838 74.17 36.80 -3.68
C GLY A 838 74.76 36.75 -5.08
N THR A 839 74.98 35.55 -5.61
CA THR A 839 75.61 35.36 -6.93
C THR A 839 74.66 34.69 -7.92
N LEU A 840 74.53 35.25 -9.13
CA LEU A 840 74.07 34.52 -10.30
C LEU A 840 75.29 34.16 -11.15
N LEU A 841 75.60 32.87 -11.26
CA LEU A 841 76.73 32.35 -12.01
C LEU A 841 76.20 31.74 -13.32
N VAL A 842 76.67 32.23 -14.46
CA VAL A 842 76.45 31.64 -15.78
C VAL A 842 77.70 30.82 -16.10
N ASP A 843 77.61 29.50 -16.03
CA ASP A 843 78.80 28.65 -16.17
C ASP A 843 79.32 28.61 -17.62
N THR A 844 80.39 27.86 -17.87
CA THR A 844 81.03 27.78 -19.21
C THR A 844 80.11 27.21 -20.30
N THR A 845 79.10 26.43 -19.92
CA THR A 845 78.05 25.89 -20.80
C THR A 845 76.75 26.69 -20.75
N GLY A 846 76.63 27.59 -19.78
CA GLY A 846 75.47 28.44 -19.53
C GLY A 846 75.41 29.63 -20.48
N SER A 847 74.18 30.05 -20.78
CA SER A 847 73.94 31.29 -21.53
C SER A 847 72.72 32.02 -21.00
N ILE A 848 72.78 33.35 -20.97
CA ILE A 848 71.64 34.28 -20.86
C ILE A 848 71.72 35.35 -21.97
N ALA A 849 72.29 34.99 -23.13
CA ALA A 849 72.63 35.91 -24.22
C ALA A 849 71.45 36.75 -24.73
N SER A 850 70.24 36.20 -24.70
CA SER A 850 69.02 36.86 -25.17
C SER A 850 68.42 37.84 -24.14
N SER A 851 68.92 37.85 -22.91
CA SER A 851 68.43 38.68 -21.80
C SER A 851 69.36 39.86 -21.54
N SER A 852 68.78 41.01 -21.14
CA SER A 852 69.55 42.09 -20.53
C SER A 852 69.63 41.89 -19.01
N ALA A 853 70.82 41.99 -18.43
CA ALA A 853 71.05 41.80 -17.01
C ALA A 853 71.29 43.14 -16.28
N THR A 854 70.67 43.31 -15.13
CA THR A 854 70.86 44.44 -14.22
C THR A 854 71.34 43.93 -12.86
N VAL A 855 72.45 44.45 -12.35
CA VAL A 855 73.04 44.03 -11.08
C VAL A 855 72.91 45.16 -10.04
N ASN A 856 72.08 44.94 -9.02
CA ASN A 856 71.67 45.91 -8.01
C ASN A 856 71.96 45.38 -6.59
N GLY A 857 73.24 45.14 -6.27
CA GLY A 857 73.66 44.68 -4.93
C GLY A 857 74.19 43.24 -4.84
N GLY A 858 74.08 42.45 -5.91
CA GLY A 858 74.67 41.10 -5.99
C GLY A 858 75.88 41.01 -6.95
N LEU A 859 76.30 39.78 -7.24
CA LEU A 859 77.34 39.44 -8.21
C LEU A 859 76.72 38.69 -9.40
N LEU A 860 76.88 39.20 -10.61
CA LEU A 860 76.72 38.41 -11.83
C LEU A 860 78.10 37.89 -12.24
N ASN A 861 78.32 36.58 -12.18
CA ASN A 861 79.57 35.92 -12.59
C ASN A 861 79.35 35.19 -13.92
N VAL A 862 79.94 35.68 -15.01
CA VAL A 862 79.73 35.16 -16.37
C VAL A 862 80.99 34.43 -16.83
N ASN A 863 80.94 33.10 -16.89
CA ASN A 863 81.96 32.25 -17.51
C ASN A 863 81.55 31.77 -18.90
N GLY A 864 80.24 31.72 -19.20
CA GLY A 864 79.67 31.48 -20.52
C GLY A 864 79.36 32.78 -21.26
N THR A 865 78.09 32.95 -21.65
CA THR A 865 77.64 34.14 -22.42
C THR A 865 76.46 34.84 -21.75
N ALA A 866 76.49 36.17 -21.68
CA ALA A 866 75.36 37.01 -21.28
C ALA A 866 75.07 38.11 -22.31
N GLY A 867 73.83 38.61 -22.35
CA GLY A 867 73.47 39.77 -23.17
C GLY A 867 74.00 41.08 -22.60
N ALA A 868 73.31 42.20 -22.84
CA ALA A 868 73.71 43.49 -22.29
C ALA A 868 73.69 43.47 -20.75
N VAL A 869 74.69 44.05 -20.09
CA VAL A 869 74.81 44.08 -18.61
C VAL A 869 74.90 45.51 -18.11
N THR A 870 74.04 45.87 -17.16
CA THR A 870 74.13 47.11 -16.39
C THR A 870 74.48 46.79 -14.95
N VAL A 871 75.54 47.41 -14.43
CA VAL A 871 75.98 47.24 -13.04
C VAL A 871 75.78 48.55 -12.30
N ASN A 872 74.88 48.55 -11.33
CA ASN A 872 74.54 49.72 -10.52
C ASN A 872 75.31 49.73 -9.20
N ASN A 873 75.12 50.78 -8.40
CA ASN A 873 75.75 50.94 -7.10
C ASN A 873 75.60 49.69 -6.20
N GLY A 874 76.73 49.18 -5.71
CA GLY A 874 76.80 47.96 -4.89
C GLY A 874 76.71 46.64 -5.67
N GLY A 875 76.46 46.68 -6.98
CA GLY A 875 76.50 45.50 -7.85
C GLY A 875 77.92 45.18 -8.32
N SER A 876 78.17 43.91 -8.63
CA SER A 876 79.43 43.43 -9.21
C SER A 876 79.20 42.57 -10.45
N LEU A 877 80.02 42.77 -11.50
CA LEU A 877 80.16 41.85 -12.63
C LEU A 877 81.53 41.15 -12.54
N GLY A 878 81.58 39.85 -12.73
CA GLY A 878 82.84 39.09 -12.80
C GLY A 878 82.80 37.90 -13.74
N GLY A 879 83.86 37.08 -13.71
CA GLY A 879 84.02 35.89 -14.57
C GLY A 879 84.98 36.09 -15.73
N SER A 880 85.00 35.14 -16.67
CA SER A 880 85.92 35.10 -17.82
C SER A 880 85.20 34.81 -19.16
N GLY A 881 83.90 35.09 -19.23
CA GLY A 881 83.05 34.82 -20.39
C GLY A 881 82.88 36.01 -21.33
N THR A 882 81.78 36.02 -22.08
CA THR A 882 81.39 37.11 -22.98
C THR A 882 80.11 37.78 -22.52
N VAL A 883 80.08 39.10 -22.51
CA VAL A 883 78.89 39.93 -22.25
C VAL A 883 78.61 40.83 -23.46
N GLY A 884 77.35 41.24 -23.62
CA GLY A 884 76.95 42.24 -24.63
C GLY A 884 77.46 43.64 -24.31
N ALA A 885 76.64 44.66 -24.54
CA ALA A 885 76.95 46.02 -24.11
C ALA A 885 77.01 46.10 -22.57
N LEU A 886 78.09 46.61 -22.02
CA LEU A 886 78.32 46.81 -20.59
C LEU A 886 78.13 48.28 -20.21
N SER A 887 77.26 48.57 -19.25
CA SER A 887 77.14 49.86 -18.57
C SER A 887 77.55 49.71 -17.11
N LEU A 888 78.68 50.28 -16.74
CA LEU A 888 79.18 50.30 -15.36
C LEU A 888 78.88 51.68 -14.75
N ASN A 889 77.81 51.76 -13.95
CA ASN A 889 77.33 53.01 -13.36
C ASN A 889 78.11 53.36 -12.08
N ASN A 890 77.94 54.58 -11.57
CA ASN A 890 78.59 55.05 -10.34
C ASN A 890 78.35 54.07 -9.16
N GLY A 891 79.41 53.64 -8.49
CA GLY A 891 79.39 52.66 -7.40
C GLY A 891 79.28 51.19 -7.82
N GLY A 892 79.20 50.88 -9.12
CA GLY A 892 79.26 49.51 -9.63
C GLY A 892 80.69 48.98 -9.72
N SER A 893 80.87 47.67 -9.57
CA SER A 893 82.18 47.01 -9.61
C SER A 893 82.34 46.04 -10.78
N LEU A 894 83.51 46.03 -11.40
CA LEU A 894 83.92 45.05 -12.40
C LEU A 894 85.13 44.26 -11.87
N ASN A 895 84.95 42.95 -11.73
CA ASN A 895 85.85 42.01 -11.06
C ASN A 895 86.10 40.79 -11.98
N PRO A 896 86.83 40.94 -13.11
CA PRO A 896 87.14 39.81 -13.98
C PRO A 896 87.85 38.70 -13.18
N GLY A 897 87.49 37.45 -13.43
CA GLY A 897 88.01 36.29 -12.67
C GLY A 897 89.49 36.00 -12.90
N ASN A 898 90.06 35.06 -12.13
CA ASN A 898 91.42 34.48 -12.21
C ASN A 898 92.36 35.18 -13.21
N SER A 899 92.91 36.32 -12.79
CA SER A 899 93.76 37.14 -13.65
C SER A 899 95.03 36.39 -14.09
N PRO A 900 95.38 36.40 -15.39
CA PRO A 900 94.61 37.03 -16.48
C PRO A 900 93.47 36.11 -16.96
N GLY A 901 92.25 36.44 -16.56
CA GLY A 901 91.01 35.91 -17.13
C GLY A 901 90.40 36.99 -18.01
N THR A 902 90.08 36.65 -19.25
CA THR A 902 89.54 37.62 -20.22
C THR A 902 88.01 37.66 -20.15
N LEU A 903 87.44 38.73 -19.58
CA LEU A 903 86.01 39.03 -19.76
C LEU A 903 85.84 39.90 -21.01
N THR A 904 85.12 39.40 -22.01
CA THR A 904 84.91 40.11 -23.27
C THR A 904 83.58 40.86 -23.25
N ALA A 905 83.58 42.17 -23.49
CA ALA A 905 82.36 42.97 -23.66
C ALA A 905 82.27 43.48 -25.10
N ALA A 906 81.08 43.43 -25.71
CA ALA A 906 80.87 43.93 -27.07
C ALA A 906 81.08 45.45 -27.19
N GLN A 907 80.74 46.19 -26.13
CA GLN A 907 80.99 47.61 -25.92
C GLN A 907 80.98 47.87 -24.41
N ALA A 908 81.74 48.84 -23.91
CA ALA A 908 81.72 49.21 -22.49
C ALA A 908 81.59 50.73 -22.30
N ILE A 909 80.63 51.15 -21.47
CA ILE A 909 80.46 52.51 -20.98
C ILE A 909 80.75 52.47 -19.47
N VAL A 910 81.75 53.21 -19.05
CA VAL A 910 82.20 53.26 -17.64
C VAL A 910 82.01 54.66 -17.11
N MET A 911 81.13 54.82 -16.11
CA MET A 911 80.87 56.11 -15.48
C MET A 911 81.87 56.38 -14.36
N GLY A 912 82.16 57.66 -14.10
CA GLY A 912 82.99 58.08 -12.96
C GLY A 912 82.41 57.59 -11.62
N GLY A 913 83.29 57.12 -10.73
CA GLY A 913 82.92 56.56 -9.42
C GLY A 913 82.58 55.06 -9.42
N SER A 914 82.76 54.37 -10.54
CA SER A 914 82.79 52.90 -10.60
C SER A 914 84.14 52.33 -10.14
N THR A 915 84.16 51.04 -9.79
CA THR A 915 85.37 50.32 -9.34
C THR A 915 85.76 49.23 -10.34
N TYR A 916 87.04 49.21 -10.72
CA TYR A 916 87.63 48.10 -11.48
C TYR A 916 88.64 47.38 -10.59
N ASN A 917 88.29 46.18 -10.15
CA ASN A 917 89.16 45.37 -9.32
C ASN A 917 90.00 44.47 -10.23
N TRP A 918 91.24 44.88 -10.45
CA TRP A 918 92.28 44.03 -11.02
C TRP A 918 93.07 43.45 -9.83
N GLN A 919 93.07 42.13 -9.69
CA GLN A 919 94.04 41.41 -8.85
C GLN A 919 95.04 40.70 -9.75
#